data_AF-A0A938SIN0-F1
#
_entry.id   AF-A0A938SIN0-F1
#
_cell.length_a   1.000
_cell.length_b   1.000
_cell.length_c   1.000
_cell.angle_alpha   90.00
_cell.angle_beta   90.00
_cell.angle_gamma   90.00
#
_symmetry.space_group_name_H-M   'P 1'
#
loop_
_entity.id
_entity.type
_entity.pdbx_description
1 polymer ?
#
loop_
_entity_poly.entity_id
_entity_poly.type
_entity_poly.pdbx_seq_one_letter_code
_entity_poly.pdbx_strand_id
1 'polypeptide(L)'
;MLRYGAGVSAGPLPTPAVTAKTDGDAVVVNTGVLHARLGGGFIQQLAYDANGDGKFTADETVVDSGKPAVLRCGEFSSAFGKPERVEIEEAGPIRAVVRIAGHHQSAAGQKSIAYDVRLTFYAGLSLIRLDHTFLQDTDQVFADLPFVSLDLPLAMGKASVTFGLDAGKEATVQAADGRVGLLQVGPGQKESIAGTNSEEFRRILEERKKWWSPDEEARWTKGPEITEWATTLADATGKRKVGERAAGWMRVTPEGKPWALTAGVRYFWQLHPKAFALDRGVLRIFAYPDDLGRPLHLHVGTAKTHTIVLALHPTTTPLHPPRRIPWLTTSYFPSPQWYCDSGVWGQVLPRKEGQFSLYETEASRTIRSDFVERPERSNGYGMLNFGDIAWGGNKWGNLETAYDHGMAVQFIRTGDREVFDCFERAVWHFRDVDVQQAKVPGAWDWGLWLIPGYMPERLAQECDKDAALREKIFYWTGTQPPELGGVHRHSYMHFANAADNPAPSTTSYPEKRLRMYSGSCDVGGHGWIVGLVDHYLLTGNRRSLEVAELAGQWVLKRGGTGWGRDNWKYIDLAWLYRATGKQEYLQRLMEAIDVIYNDRESTVERIAAQDKTLMSPFYTILQFFKHVHQMTDDPGVRQKFLDLVTR
;
A
#
# COMPACT_ATOMS: atom_id res chain seq x y z
N MET A 1 -18.21 -3.97 25.53
CA MET A 1 -17.83 -5.36 25.18
C MET A 1 -18.53 -5.70 23.87
N LEU A 2 -17.79 -6.06 22.82
CA LEU A 2 -18.38 -6.52 21.55
C LEU A 2 -19.09 -7.86 21.80
N ARG A 3 -20.33 -8.01 21.33
CA ARG A 3 -21.07 -9.29 21.34
C ARG A 3 -21.26 -9.74 19.89
N TYR A 4 -21.02 -11.01 19.61
CA TYR A 4 -21.13 -11.61 18.27
C TYR A 4 -21.51 -13.10 18.42
N GLY A 5 -22.06 -13.68 17.35
CA GLY A 5 -22.42 -15.09 17.28
C GLY A 5 -23.91 -15.40 17.29
N ALA A 6 -24.24 -16.69 17.22
CA ALA A 6 -25.62 -17.17 17.22
C ALA A 6 -26.35 -16.72 18.49
N GLY A 7 -27.56 -16.15 18.34
CA GLY A 7 -28.35 -15.63 19.45
C GLY A 7 -28.03 -14.19 19.88
N VAL A 8 -27.07 -13.52 19.22
CA VAL A 8 -26.84 -12.08 19.41
C VAL A 8 -27.64 -11.29 18.37
N SER A 9 -28.56 -10.44 18.83
CA SER A 9 -29.25 -9.46 17.97
C SER A 9 -28.43 -8.19 17.83
N ALA A 10 -28.44 -7.58 16.64
CA ALA A 10 -27.85 -6.27 16.43
C ALA A 10 -28.45 -5.23 17.40
N GLY A 11 -27.62 -4.34 17.93
CA GLY A 11 -28.08 -3.21 18.71
C GLY A 11 -28.91 -2.22 17.86
N PRO A 12 -29.60 -1.26 18.50
CA PRO A 12 -30.32 -0.23 17.76
C PRO A 12 -29.36 0.55 16.85
N LEU A 13 -29.84 0.90 15.65
CA LEU A 13 -29.08 1.71 14.71
C LEU A 13 -28.92 3.16 15.23
N PRO A 14 -27.84 3.86 14.87
CA PRO A 14 -27.66 5.27 15.21
C PRO A 14 -28.81 6.12 14.70
N THR A 15 -29.23 7.10 15.49
CA THR A 15 -30.20 8.12 15.09
C THR A 15 -29.60 9.51 15.38
N PRO A 16 -29.41 10.37 14.36
CA PRO A 16 -29.62 10.09 12.94
C PRO A 16 -28.61 9.08 12.38
N ALA A 17 -29.02 8.34 11.35
CA ALA A 17 -28.13 7.53 10.54
C ALA A 17 -27.27 8.42 9.62
N VAL A 18 -26.10 7.94 9.22
CA VAL A 18 -25.35 8.61 8.15
C VAL A 18 -26.08 8.43 6.82
N THR A 19 -26.08 9.47 5.99
CA THR A 19 -26.66 9.44 4.66
C THR A 19 -25.63 9.89 3.64
N ALA A 20 -25.56 9.21 2.49
CA ALA A 20 -24.80 9.62 1.32
C ALA A 20 -25.73 9.55 0.11
N LYS A 21 -25.83 10.64 -0.65
CA LYS A 21 -26.72 10.74 -1.82
C LYS A 21 -26.00 11.43 -2.96
N THR A 22 -26.18 10.91 -4.17
CA THR A 22 -25.72 11.58 -5.39
C THR A 22 -26.57 12.81 -5.64
N ASP A 23 -25.92 13.91 -6.00
CA ASP A 23 -26.53 15.17 -6.41
C ASP A 23 -25.74 15.75 -7.60
N GLY A 24 -26.25 15.52 -8.82
CA GLY A 24 -25.53 15.82 -10.05
C GLY A 24 -24.25 14.99 -10.18
N ASP A 25 -23.11 15.66 -10.36
CA ASP A 25 -21.77 15.06 -10.42
C ASP A 25 -21.06 15.02 -9.05
N ALA A 26 -21.79 15.32 -7.97
CA ALA A 26 -21.31 15.32 -6.61
C ALA A 26 -22.03 14.28 -5.75
N VAL A 27 -21.46 14.00 -4.58
CA VAL A 27 -22.07 13.22 -3.50
C VAL A 27 -22.17 14.11 -2.27
N VAL A 28 -23.36 14.17 -1.69
CA VAL A 28 -23.62 14.86 -0.43
C VAL A 28 -23.70 13.82 0.69
N VAL A 29 -22.89 14.03 1.74
CA VAL A 29 -22.85 13.18 2.93
C VAL A 29 -23.27 14.00 4.14
N ASN A 30 -24.18 13.44 4.96
CA ASN A 30 -24.61 14.01 6.22
C ASN A 30 -24.49 12.97 7.33
N THR A 31 -23.69 13.25 8.37
CA THR A 31 -23.50 12.37 9.53
C THR A 31 -24.42 12.69 10.72
N GLY A 32 -25.21 13.76 10.62
CA GLY A 32 -25.93 14.40 11.71
C GLY A 32 -25.19 15.61 12.28
N VAL A 33 -23.85 15.58 12.29
CA VAL A 33 -23.00 16.68 12.81
C VAL A 33 -22.02 17.24 11.77
N LEU A 34 -21.76 16.50 10.69
CA LEU A 34 -21.01 16.96 9.53
C LEU A 34 -21.89 16.94 8.29
N HIS A 35 -21.70 17.96 7.46
CA HIS A 35 -22.23 18.01 6.11
C HIS A 35 -21.08 18.24 5.13
N ALA A 36 -20.92 17.31 4.18
CA ALA A 36 -19.87 17.37 3.17
C ALA A 36 -20.47 17.25 1.76
N ARG A 37 -20.02 18.10 0.84
CA ARG A 37 -20.27 17.97 -0.59
C ARG A 37 -18.96 17.59 -1.29
N LEU A 38 -18.98 16.47 -1.98
CA LEU A 38 -17.81 15.81 -2.56
C LEU A 38 -17.97 15.76 -4.08
N GLY A 39 -17.02 16.31 -4.84
CA GLY A 39 -17.12 16.44 -6.29
C GLY A 39 -16.20 17.54 -6.84
N GLY A 40 -16.27 17.80 -8.16
CA GLY A 40 -15.55 18.90 -8.82
C GLY A 40 -14.04 18.97 -8.57
N GLY A 41 -13.42 17.86 -8.18
CA GLY A 41 -12.00 17.74 -7.91
C GLY A 41 -11.66 17.09 -6.57
N PHE A 42 -12.45 17.30 -5.50
CA PHE A 42 -12.28 16.65 -4.19
C PHE A 42 -13.43 17.00 -3.20
N ILE A 43 -13.19 17.85 -2.19
CA ILE A 43 -14.19 18.34 -1.23
C ILE A 43 -14.61 19.75 -1.64
N GLN A 44 -15.84 19.89 -2.14
CA GLN A 44 -16.38 21.19 -2.55
C GLN A 44 -16.79 22.04 -1.36
N GLN A 45 -17.42 21.42 -0.36
CA GLN A 45 -17.91 22.09 0.83
C GLN A 45 -17.81 21.16 2.03
N LEU A 46 -17.45 21.72 3.18
CA LEU A 46 -17.46 21.03 4.47
C LEU A 46 -17.99 21.99 5.53
N ALA A 47 -18.99 21.54 6.30
CA ALA A 47 -19.54 22.26 7.43
C ALA A 47 -19.70 21.33 8.64
N TYR A 48 -19.58 21.91 9.82
CA TYR A 48 -19.68 21.21 11.11
C TYR A 48 -20.63 21.94 12.03
N ASP A 49 -21.69 21.26 12.43
CA ASP A 49 -22.67 21.77 13.40
C ASP A 49 -22.00 21.81 14.79
N ALA A 50 -21.49 22.99 15.14
CA ALA A 50 -20.70 23.19 16.35
C ALA A 50 -21.59 23.46 17.56
N ASN A 51 -22.80 23.97 17.33
CA ASN A 51 -23.75 24.34 18.37
C ASN A 51 -24.81 23.25 18.64
N GLY A 52 -24.93 22.24 17.77
CA GLY A 52 -25.82 21.10 17.89
C GLY A 52 -27.28 21.40 17.52
N ASP A 53 -27.56 22.44 16.75
CA ASP A 53 -28.92 22.87 16.37
C ASP A 53 -29.44 22.20 15.08
N GLY A 54 -28.61 21.39 14.43
CA GLY A 54 -28.92 20.66 13.19
C GLY A 54 -28.90 21.52 11.93
N LYS A 55 -28.46 22.78 12.03
CA LYS A 55 -28.24 23.68 10.90
C LYS A 55 -26.74 23.84 10.66
N PHE A 56 -26.41 24.36 9.48
CA PHE A 56 -25.03 24.64 9.08
C PHE A 56 -24.96 26.10 8.62
N THR A 57 -24.65 27.00 9.55
CA THR A 57 -24.59 28.44 9.29
C THR A 57 -23.23 28.87 8.74
N ALA A 58 -23.09 30.12 8.29
CA ALA A 58 -21.86 30.61 7.65
C ALA A 58 -20.62 30.61 8.58
N ASP A 59 -20.82 30.71 9.89
CA ASP A 59 -19.78 30.57 10.91
C ASP A 59 -19.34 29.11 11.12
N GLU A 60 -20.16 28.14 10.75
CA GLU A 60 -19.92 26.69 10.83
C GLU A 60 -19.31 26.09 9.57
N THR A 61 -19.22 26.88 8.49
CA THR A 61 -18.48 26.51 7.29
C THR A 61 -16.99 26.36 7.61
N VAL A 62 -16.44 25.20 7.24
CA VAL A 62 -15.01 24.84 7.36
C VAL A 62 -14.31 25.00 6.02
N VAL A 63 -14.91 24.49 4.94
CA VAL A 63 -14.46 24.66 3.55
C VAL A 63 -15.61 25.24 2.75
N ASP A 64 -15.37 26.36 2.08
CA ASP A 64 -16.37 27.10 1.30
C ASP A 64 -16.40 26.66 -0.18
N SER A 65 -17.59 26.63 -0.77
CA SER A 65 -17.79 26.22 -2.18
C SER A 65 -17.02 27.05 -3.21
N GLY A 66 -16.70 28.32 -2.92
CA GLY A 66 -15.89 29.16 -3.79
C GLY A 66 -14.38 28.88 -3.72
N LYS A 67 -13.94 28.10 -2.72
CA LYS A 67 -12.54 27.70 -2.51
C LYS A 67 -12.48 26.22 -2.10
N PRO A 68 -12.82 25.29 -3.02
CA PRO A 68 -12.85 23.87 -2.72
C PRO A 68 -11.48 23.33 -2.33
N ALA A 69 -11.45 22.26 -1.54
CA ALA A 69 -10.21 21.53 -1.27
C ALA A 69 -9.74 20.80 -2.54
N VAL A 70 -8.44 20.58 -2.66
CA VAL A 70 -7.82 20.00 -3.85
C VAL A 70 -6.70 19.01 -3.49
N LEU A 71 -6.42 18.09 -4.39
CA LEU A 71 -5.24 17.22 -4.35
C LEU A 71 -4.20 17.79 -5.32
N ARG A 72 -2.93 17.81 -4.92
CA ARG A 72 -1.86 18.41 -5.72
C ARG A 72 -0.66 17.51 -5.85
N CYS A 73 -0.04 17.58 -7.03
CA CYS A 73 1.25 17.02 -7.33
C CYS A 73 2.09 18.07 -8.06
N GLY A 74 2.95 18.81 -7.35
CA GLY A 74 3.68 19.94 -7.96
C GLY A 74 2.75 21.03 -8.51
N GLU A 75 2.91 21.32 -9.81
CA GLU A 75 2.05 22.24 -10.55
C GLU A 75 0.70 21.64 -10.98
N PHE A 76 0.54 20.32 -10.86
CA PHE A 76 -0.69 19.61 -11.21
C PHE A 76 -1.68 19.60 -10.03
N SER A 77 -2.98 19.63 -10.34
CA SER A 77 -4.06 19.70 -9.35
C SER A 77 -5.29 18.92 -9.80
N SER A 78 -6.05 18.38 -8.85
CA SER A 78 -7.36 17.79 -9.12
C SER A 78 -8.43 18.83 -9.48
N ALA A 79 -8.17 20.13 -9.30
CA ALA A 79 -9.08 21.20 -9.70
C ALA A 79 -9.05 21.55 -11.20
N PHE A 80 -7.98 21.18 -11.91
CA PHE A 80 -7.83 21.53 -13.32
C PHE A 80 -8.54 20.55 -14.26
N GLY A 81 -9.03 19.42 -13.74
CA GLY A 81 -9.83 18.45 -14.48
C GLY A 81 -11.00 17.94 -13.65
N LYS A 82 -12.01 17.37 -14.33
CA LYS A 82 -13.07 16.64 -13.61
C LYS A 82 -12.53 15.29 -13.13
N PRO A 83 -12.89 14.84 -11.91
CA PRO A 83 -12.61 13.47 -11.48
C PRO A 83 -13.19 12.47 -12.49
N GLU A 84 -12.48 11.38 -12.71
CA GLU A 84 -12.91 10.30 -13.58
C GLU A 84 -13.98 9.43 -12.91
N ARG A 85 -14.02 9.46 -11.57
CA ARG A 85 -15.00 8.76 -10.74
C ARG A 85 -15.33 9.56 -9.49
N VAL A 86 -16.63 9.67 -9.19
CA VAL A 86 -17.18 10.12 -7.91
C VAL A 86 -18.34 9.17 -7.59
N GLU A 87 -18.16 8.26 -6.64
CA GLU A 87 -19.16 7.23 -6.36
C GLU A 87 -19.29 6.91 -4.88
N ILE A 88 -20.48 6.43 -4.51
CA ILE A 88 -20.75 5.89 -3.19
C ILE A 88 -20.40 4.40 -3.22
N GLU A 89 -19.27 4.02 -2.61
CA GLU A 89 -18.87 2.61 -2.48
C GLU A 89 -19.66 1.89 -1.36
N GLU A 90 -20.10 2.64 -0.35
CA GLU A 90 -20.92 2.11 0.75
C GLU A 90 -21.93 3.16 1.24
N ALA A 91 -23.19 2.74 1.38
CA ALA A 91 -24.29 3.56 1.89
C ALA A 91 -25.04 2.82 3.00
N GLY A 92 -24.42 2.69 4.18
CA GLY A 92 -25.01 2.06 5.36
C GLY A 92 -25.51 3.08 6.39
N PRO A 93 -26.34 2.66 7.37
CA PRO A 93 -26.86 3.54 8.41
C PRO A 93 -25.81 3.97 9.44
N ILE A 94 -24.70 3.22 9.57
CA ILE A 94 -23.60 3.49 10.51
C ILE A 94 -22.42 4.14 9.79
N ARG A 95 -22.14 3.74 8.55
CA ARG A 95 -20.96 4.10 7.79
C ARG A 95 -21.33 4.38 6.33
N ALA A 96 -20.72 5.42 5.77
CA ALA A 96 -20.74 5.69 4.34
C ALA A 96 -19.30 5.84 3.82
N VAL A 97 -19.04 5.34 2.61
CA VAL A 97 -17.74 5.46 1.94
C VAL A 97 -17.96 6.04 0.56
N VAL A 98 -17.26 7.14 0.27
CA VAL A 98 -17.28 7.81 -1.04
C VAL A 98 -15.89 7.72 -1.64
N ARG A 99 -15.79 7.23 -2.88
CA ARG A 99 -14.56 7.18 -3.65
C ARG A 99 -14.53 8.29 -4.68
N ILE A 100 -13.40 8.98 -4.75
CA ILE A 100 -13.07 9.97 -5.77
C ILE A 100 -11.75 9.55 -6.41
N ALA A 101 -11.75 9.33 -7.72
CA ALA A 101 -10.55 8.93 -8.45
C ALA A 101 -10.41 9.71 -9.76
N GLY A 102 -9.17 9.89 -10.21
CA GLY A 102 -8.82 10.59 -11.43
C GLY A 102 -7.33 10.86 -11.52
N HIS A 103 -6.94 11.85 -12.32
CA HIS A 103 -5.54 12.24 -12.48
C HIS A 103 -5.34 13.69 -12.09
N HIS A 104 -4.18 14.00 -11.51
CA HIS A 104 -3.75 15.39 -11.36
C HIS A 104 -3.54 15.98 -12.76
N GLN A 105 -4.05 17.18 -13.02
CA GLN A 105 -3.92 17.83 -14.32
C GLN A 105 -3.23 19.17 -14.19
N SER A 106 -2.56 19.66 -15.23
CA SER A 106 -2.09 21.04 -15.30
C SER A 106 -3.21 21.96 -15.81
N ALA A 107 -3.04 23.28 -15.71
CA ALA A 107 -3.98 24.23 -16.29
C ALA A 107 -4.14 24.09 -17.83
N ALA A 108 -3.14 23.49 -18.50
CA ALA A 108 -3.18 23.18 -19.93
C ALA A 108 -3.85 21.82 -20.25
N GLY A 109 -4.32 21.08 -19.25
CA GLY A 109 -4.99 19.79 -19.42
C GLY A 109 -4.04 18.59 -19.54
N GLN A 110 -2.73 18.76 -19.30
CA GLN A 110 -1.79 17.64 -19.26
C GLN A 110 -2.01 16.82 -18.00
N LYS A 111 -2.15 15.50 -18.14
CA LYS A 111 -2.26 14.58 -17.00
C LYS A 111 -0.88 14.27 -16.39
N SER A 112 -0.86 14.17 -15.07
CA SER A 112 0.21 13.57 -14.25
C SER A 112 -0.34 12.32 -13.57
N ILE A 113 0.27 11.87 -12.48
CA ILE A 113 -0.09 10.66 -11.73
C ILE A 113 -1.58 10.61 -11.34
N ALA A 114 -2.12 9.39 -11.27
CA ALA A 114 -3.44 9.13 -10.74
C ALA A 114 -3.54 9.39 -9.22
N TYR A 115 -4.73 9.78 -8.78
CA TYR A 115 -5.17 9.78 -7.38
C TYR A 115 -6.40 8.89 -7.20
N ASP A 116 -6.48 8.21 -6.06
CA ASP A 116 -7.64 7.45 -5.62
C ASP A 116 -7.85 7.72 -4.13
N VAL A 117 -8.94 8.40 -3.78
CA VAL A 117 -9.26 8.79 -2.41
C VAL A 117 -10.57 8.20 -1.97
N ARG A 118 -10.54 7.52 -0.82
CA ARG A 118 -11.74 7.04 -0.13
C ARG A 118 -11.99 7.84 1.12
N LEU A 119 -13.14 8.50 1.17
CA LEU A 119 -13.62 9.26 2.32
C LEU A 119 -14.65 8.42 3.07
N THR A 120 -14.32 8.05 4.31
CA THR A 120 -15.20 7.28 5.20
C THR A 120 -15.81 8.19 6.26
N PHE A 121 -17.13 8.12 6.37
CA PHE A 121 -17.95 8.88 7.31
C PHE A 121 -18.72 7.93 8.22
N TYR A 122 -18.98 8.36 9.46
CA TYR A 122 -19.72 7.57 10.44
C TYR A 122 -20.85 8.40 11.04
N ALA A 123 -21.98 7.75 11.31
CA ALA A 123 -23.14 8.38 11.94
C ALA A 123 -22.77 8.98 13.31
N GLY A 124 -23.19 10.23 13.54
CA GLY A 124 -22.96 10.98 14.78
C GLY A 124 -21.51 11.41 15.04
N LEU A 125 -20.55 11.08 14.15
CA LEU A 125 -19.16 11.49 14.33
C LEU A 125 -18.82 12.71 13.46
N SER A 126 -17.98 13.58 14.03
CA SER A 126 -17.41 14.75 13.38
C SER A 126 -16.02 14.49 12.80
N LEU A 127 -15.80 13.26 12.29
CA LEU A 127 -14.55 12.85 11.68
C LEU A 127 -14.73 12.33 10.26
N ILE A 128 -13.72 12.56 9.43
CA ILE A 128 -13.56 11.99 8.11
C ILE A 128 -12.25 11.20 8.14
N ARG A 129 -12.31 9.91 7.83
CA ARG A 129 -11.11 9.13 7.52
C ARG A 129 -10.92 9.15 6.00
N LEU A 130 -9.72 9.49 5.56
CA LEU A 130 -9.35 9.57 4.16
C LEU A 130 -8.18 8.60 3.91
N ASP A 131 -8.36 7.67 3.00
CA ASP A 131 -7.25 6.88 2.46
C ASP A 131 -6.90 7.48 1.09
N HIS A 132 -5.82 8.28 1.03
CA HIS A 132 -5.34 8.95 -0.19
C HIS A 132 -4.25 8.10 -0.82
N THR A 133 -4.54 7.54 -1.99
CA THR A 133 -3.56 6.84 -2.82
C THR A 133 -3.14 7.74 -3.98
N PHE A 134 -1.85 7.81 -4.26
CA PHE A 134 -1.35 8.22 -5.58
C PHE A 134 -0.66 7.03 -6.26
N LEU A 135 -0.81 6.94 -7.58
CA LEU A 135 -0.26 5.87 -8.43
C LEU A 135 0.47 6.53 -9.59
N GLN A 136 1.72 6.15 -9.81
CA GLN A 136 2.42 6.57 -11.02
C GLN A 136 2.04 5.68 -12.19
N ASP A 137 1.18 6.18 -13.07
CA ASP A 137 0.66 5.51 -14.26
C ASP A 137 0.88 6.32 -15.56
N THR A 138 1.77 7.31 -15.54
CA THR A 138 2.12 8.04 -16.77
C THR A 138 2.91 7.20 -17.76
N ASP A 139 3.17 7.76 -18.94
CA ASP A 139 3.99 7.16 -19.99
C ASP A 139 5.51 7.24 -19.72
N GLN A 140 5.91 7.59 -18.50
CA GLN A 140 7.30 7.59 -18.05
C GLN A 140 7.56 6.42 -17.11
N VAL A 141 8.70 5.74 -17.28
CA VAL A 141 9.13 4.68 -16.34
C VAL A 141 9.31 5.25 -14.93
N PHE A 142 9.79 6.48 -14.81
CA PHE A 142 9.85 7.21 -13.57
C PHE A 142 9.20 8.59 -13.70
N ALA A 143 8.50 9.02 -12.66
CA ALA A 143 8.05 10.40 -12.52
C ALA A 143 8.69 11.03 -11.29
N ASP A 144 9.24 12.23 -11.47
CA ASP A 144 9.68 13.08 -10.38
C ASP A 144 8.49 13.90 -9.87
N LEU A 145 8.08 13.65 -8.62
CA LEU A 145 6.98 14.33 -7.96
C LEU A 145 7.54 15.39 -7.00
N PRO A 146 7.47 16.70 -7.30
CA PRO A 146 8.08 17.73 -6.46
C PRO A 146 7.50 17.76 -5.04
N PHE A 147 6.18 17.58 -4.93
CA PHE A 147 5.45 17.38 -3.68
C PHE A 147 4.12 16.71 -3.99
N VAL A 148 3.53 16.06 -2.98
CA VAL A 148 2.16 15.53 -3.03
C VAL A 148 1.42 16.01 -1.80
N SER A 149 0.32 16.74 -1.98
CA SER A 149 -0.44 17.32 -0.87
C SER A 149 -1.95 17.25 -1.07
N LEU A 150 -2.64 17.30 0.06
CA LEU A 150 -4.04 17.63 0.15
C LEU A 150 -4.12 19.05 0.73
N ASP A 151 -4.75 19.96 -0.01
CA ASP A 151 -4.88 21.37 0.35
C ASP A 151 -6.35 21.66 0.71
N LEU A 152 -6.61 22.11 1.95
CA LEU A 152 -7.92 22.57 2.43
C LEU A 152 -7.90 24.09 2.63
N PRO A 153 -8.55 24.88 1.76
CA PRO A 153 -8.80 26.29 2.03
C PRO A 153 -9.83 26.42 3.15
N LEU A 154 -9.35 26.75 4.35
CA LEU A 154 -10.20 26.89 5.53
C LEU A 154 -10.91 28.25 5.50
N ALA A 155 -12.22 28.25 5.79
CA ALA A 155 -13.03 29.45 5.89
C ALA A 155 -12.74 30.21 7.20
N MET A 156 -11.56 30.83 7.27
CA MET A 156 -11.05 31.50 8.47
C MET A 156 -10.18 32.73 8.16
N GLY A 157 -9.92 33.52 9.20
CA GLY A 157 -8.87 34.55 9.24
C GLY A 157 -7.60 34.03 9.92
N LYS A 158 -7.21 34.66 11.03
CA LYS A 158 -6.09 34.21 11.87
C LYS A 158 -6.45 32.93 12.63
N ALA A 159 -5.43 32.15 13.00
CA ALA A 159 -5.62 30.93 13.77
C ALA A 159 -4.43 30.64 14.69
N SER A 160 -4.69 29.95 15.80
CA SER A 160 -3.66 29.26 16.56
C SER A 160 -3.46 27.85 16.00
N VAL A 161 -2.22 27.43 15.82
CA VAL A 161 -1.86 26.11 15.30
C VAL A 161 -1.03 25.36 16.34
N THR A 162 -1.49 24.18 16.72
CA THR A 162 -0.79 23.28 17.64
C THR A 162 -0.33 22.03 16.91
N PHE A 163 0.93 21.65 17.08
CA PHE A 163 1.53 20.43 16.51
C PHE A 163 1.84 19.42 17.60
N GLY A 164 1.56 18.14 17.33
CA GLY A 164 2.01 17.03 18.17
C GLY A 164 3.45 16.65 17.90
N LEU A 165 4.28 16.71 18.93
CA LEU A 165 5.72 16.37 18.88
C LEU A 165 5.99 15.01 19.55
N ASP A 166 7.27 14.65 19.65
CA ASP A 166 7.74 13.44 20.30
C ASP A 166 7.36 13.40 21.80
N ALA A 167 7.26 12.18 22.34
CA ALA A 167 7.00 11.92 23.76
C ALA A 167 5.75 12.65 24.34
N GLY A 168 4.77 12.99 23.49
CA GLY A 168 3.54 13.66 23.91
C GLY A 168 3.70 15.16 24.15
N LYS A 169 4.82 15.77 23.73
CA LYS A 169 5.00 17.22 23.73
C LYS A 169 4.18 17.87 22.63
N GLU A 170 3.97 19.18 22.77
CA GLU A 170 3.22 19.98 21.81
C GLU A 170 3.93 21.31 21.56
N ALA A 171 3.75 21.87 20.36
CA ALA A 171 4.18 23.23 20.04
C ALA A 171 3.02 24.01 19.44
N THR A 172 2.70 25.16 20.06
CA THR A 172 1.64 26.06 19.60
C THR A 172 2.25 27.34 19.06
N VAL A 173 1.81 27.75 17.87
CA VAL A 173 2.23 28.99 17.19
C VAL A 173 1.01 29.74 16.68
N GLN A 174 1.13 31.06 16.54
CA GLN A 174 0.08 31.88 15.94
C GLN A 174 0.32 31.99 14.43
N ALA A 175 -0.69 31.65 13.63
CA ALA A 175 -0.71 31.82 12.20
C ALA A 175 -1.50 33.09 11.86
N ALA A 176 -0.76 34.14 11.49
CA ALA A 176 -1.31 35.37 10.90
C ALA A 176 -1.18 35.29 9.37
N ASP A 177 -0.30 36.08 8.76
CA ASP A 177 -0.17 36.19 7.30
C ASP A 177 0.97 35.34 6.71
N GLY A 178 1.77 34.69 7.55
CA GLY A 178 2.93 33.87 7.17
C GLY A 178 2.66 32.37 7.25
N ARG A 179 3.46 31.59 6.50
CA ARG A 179 3.42 30.13 6.56
C ARG A 179 3.93 29.63 7.91
N VAL A 180 3.11 28.82 8.58
CA VAL A 180 3.55 27.98 9.70
C VAL A 180 3.57 26.52 9.24
N GLY A 181 4.50 25.71 9.72
CA GLY A 181 4.57 24.32 9.30
C GLY A 181 5.48 23.44 10.14
N LEU A 182 5.25 22.14 10.05
CA LEU A 182 6.04 21.11 10.70
C LEU A 182 6.54 20.15 9.63
N LEU A 183 7.87 20.03 9.50
CA LEU A 183 8.53 19.07 8.61
C LEU A 183 9.11 17.93 9.42
N GLN A 184 8.81 16.70 9.03
CA GLN A 184 9.41 15.47 9.55
C GLN A 184 10.27 14.83 8.48
N VAL A 185 11.53 14.61 8.82
CA VAL A 185 12.49 13.85 8.01
C VAL A 185 13.17 12.79 8.86
N GLY A 186 13.70 11.77 8.19
CA GLY A 186 14.44 10.68 8.81
C GLY A 186 15.56 10.24 7.89
N PRO A 187 16.55 9.50 8.44
CA PRO A 187 17.43 8.76 7.58
C PRO A 187 16.59 7.79 6.77
N GLY A 188 16.87 7.63 5.48
CA GLY A 188 16.32 6.53 4.69
C GLY A 188 17.24 5.32 4.81
N GLN A 189 16.70 4.11 4.75
CA GLN A 189 17.55 2.97 4.36
C GLN A 189 18.05 3.25 2.94
N LYS A 190 19.37 3.27 2.75
CA LYS A 190 19.94 3.43 1.40
C LYS A 190 19.51 2.23 0.56
N GLU A 191 18.55 2.44 -0.34
CA GLU A 191 18.33 1.56 -1.49
C GLU A 191 19.52 1.76 -2.43
N SER A 192 20.66 1.19 -2.06
CA SER A 192 21.93 1.47 -2.74
C SER A 192 22.57 0.19 -3.25
N ILE A 193 22.60 0.15 -4.58
CA ILE A 193 23.40 -0.72 -5.42
C ILE A 193 24.90 -0.67 -5.09
N ALA A 194 25.41 0.43 -4.52
CA ALA A 194 26.82 0.58 -4.16
C ALA A 194 27.20 -0.19 -2.87
N GLY A 195 26.22 -0.55 -2.04
CA GLY A 195 26.38 -1.35 -0.83
C GLY A 195 26.38 -2.87 -1.06
N THR A 196 26.23 -3.34 -2.31
CA THR A 196 26.32 -4.77 -2.64
C THR A 196 27.68 -5.34 -2.23
N ASN A 197 27.76 -6.62 -1.87
CA ASN A 197 29.05 -7.28 -1.65
C ASN A 197 29.68 -7.86 -2.93
N SER A 198 29.00 -7.80 -4.08
CA SER A 198 29.49 -8.35 -5.35
C SER A 198 30.46 -7.40 -6.05
N GLU A 199 31.71 -7.84 -6.24
CA GLU A 199 32.73 -7.09 -7.00
C GLU A 199 32.33 -6.93 -8.49
N GLU A 200 31.76 -7.97 -9.08
CA GLU A 200 31.24 -7.96 -10.45
C GLU A 200 30.13 -6.90 -10.62
N PHE A 201 29.23 -6.81 -9.65
CA PHE A 201 28.15 -5.83 -9.68
C PHE A 201 28.69 -4.39 -9.57
N ARG A 202 29.69 -4.14 -8.71
CA ARG A 202 30.36 -2.83 -8.63
C ARG A 202 31.06 -2.47 -9.94
N ARG A 203 31.75 -3.42 -10.60
CA ARG A 203 32.38 -3.19 -11.90
C ARG A 203 31.35 -2.75 -12.95
N ILE A 204 30.21 -3.43 -13.01
CA ILE A 204 29.13 -3.09 -13.94
C ILE A 204 28.63 -1.67 -13.67
N LEU A 205 28.39 -1.28 -12.42
CA LEU A 205 27.95 0.08 -12.09
C LEU A 205 28.92 1.16 -12.61
N GLU A 206 30.23 0.97 -12.39
CA GLU A 206 31.25 1.91 -12.88
C GLU A 206 31.28 2.00 -14.40
N GLU A 207 31.18 0.87 -15.12
CA GLU A 207 31.13 0.84 -16.58
C GLU A 207 29.90 1.60 -17.14
N ARG A 208 28.84 1.72 -16.35
CA ARG A 208 27.56 2.32 -16.74
C ARG A 208 27.48 3.81 -16.46
N LYS A 209 28.30 4.38 -15.57
CA LYS A 209 28.32 5.82 -15.27
C LYS A 209 28.47 6.71 -16.50
N LYS A 210 29.17 6.25 -17.54
CA LYS A 210 29.29 6.97 -18.82
C LYS A 210 27.96 7.23 -19.54
N TRP A 211 26.92 6.49 -19.17
CA TRP A 211 25.56 6.64 -19.70
C TRP A 211 24.66 7.45 -18.78
N TRP A 212 25.12 7.87 -17.60
CA TRP A 212 24.30 8.67 -16.70
C TRP A 212 24.02 10.04 -17.31
N SER A 213 22.77 10.48 -17.19
CA SER A 213 22.45 11.90 -17.38
C SER A 213 23.01 12.71 -16.20
N PRO A 214 23.21 14.03 -16.35
CA PRO A 214 23.57 14.88 -15.21
C PRO A 214 22.58 14.77 -14.05
N ASP A 215 21.28 14.62 -14.33
CA ASP A 215 20.23 14.48 -13.33
C ASP A 215 20.33 13.13 -12.59
N GLU A 216 20.56 12.04 -13.31
CA GLU A 216 20.77 10.72 -12.73
C GLU A 216 22.06 10.67 -11.90
N GLU A 217 23.15 11.26 -12.39
CA GLU A 217 24.40 11.40 -11.62
C GLU A 217 24.17 12.20 -10.33
N ALA A 218 23.48 13.34 -10.39
CA ALA A 218 23.17 14.14 -9.23
C ALA A 218 22.35 13.36 -8.18
N ARG A 219 21.36 12.58 -8.65
CA ARG A 219 20.49 11.74 -7.81
C ARG A 219 21.29 10.69 -7.04
N TRP A 220 22.28 10.05 -7.66
CA TRP A 220 23.04 8.94 -7.06
C TRP A 220 24.36 9.33 -6.38
N THR A 221 24.92 10.51 -6.68
CA THR A 221 26.24 10.91 -6.16
C THR A 221 26.23 12.15 -5.28
N LYS A 222 25.23 13.04 -5.40
CA LYS A 222 25.27 14.41 -4.83
C LYS A 222 24.03 14.80 -4.02
N GLY A 223 23.15 13.86 -3.69
CA GLY A 223 21.97 14.17 -2.89
C GLY A 223 22.33 14.57 -1.45
N PRO A 224 21.67 15.58 -0.84
CA PRO A 224 21.81 15.87 0.58
C PRO A 224 21.34 14.65 1.36
N GLU A 225 22.28 13.96 1.99
CA GLU A 225 21.99 12.78 2.78
C GLU A 225 21.32 13.23 4.08
N ILE A 226 20.06 12.86 4.25
CA ILE A 226 19.41 12.97 5.56
C ILE A 226 19.96 11.81 6.38
N THR A 227 20.82 12.10 7.33
CA THR A 227 21.53 11.10 8.16
C THR A 227 20.90 10.92 9.53
N GLU A 228 20.03 11.83 9.95
CA GLU A 228 19.39 11.81 11.26
C GLU A 228 17.89 12.13 11.22
N TRP A 229 17.20 11.73 12.28
CA TRP A 229 15.80 12.08 12.50
C TRP A 229 15.69 13.56 12.89
N ALA A 230 14.75 14.26 12.26
CA ALA A 230 14.47 15.65 12.63
C ALA A 230 13.00 16.01 12.39
N THR A 231 12.42 16.65 13.40
CA THR A 231 11.18 17.41 13.31
C THR A 231 11.51 18.90 13.36
N THR A 232 11.18 19.64 12.31
CA THR A 232 11.48 21.07 12.17
C THR A 232 10.19 21.87 12.15
N LEU A 233 10.06 22.82 13.07
CA LEU A 233 8.98 23.80 13.09
C LEU A 233 9.44 25.05 12.34
N ALA A 234 8.61 25.52 11.42
CA ALA A 234 8.76 26.77 10.70
C ALA A 234 7.63 27.72 11.09
N ASP A 235 7.97 28.95 11.48
CA ASP A 235 7.03 30.03 11.72
C ASP A 235 7.68 31.38 11.36
N ALA A 236 7.06 32.50 11.74
CA ALA A 236 7.57 33.85 11.45
C ALA A 236 8.96 34.14 12.04
N THR A 237 9.42 33.37 13.03
CA THR A 237 10.75 33.51 13.65
C THR A 237 11.84 32.72 12.93
N GLY A 238 11.46 31.86 11.97
CA GLY A 238 12.37 31.02 11.20
C GLY A 238 12.11 29.52 11.39
N LYS A 239 13.07 28.70 10.95
CA LYS A 239 13.03 27.23 11.08
C LYS A 239 13.86 26.79 12.29
N ARG A 240 13.33 25.91 13.15
CA ARG A 240 14.05 25.32 14.29
C ARG A 240 13.72 23.84 14.47
N LYS A 241 14.71 23.01 14.84
CA LYS A 241 14.50 21.60 15.23
C LYS A 241 13.78 21.57 16.58
N VAL A 242 12.65 20.87 16.66
CA VAL A 242 11.78 20.78 17.85
C VAL A 242 11.61 19.34 18.36
N GLY A 243 12.13 18.36 17.64
CA GLY A 243 12.04 16.95 18.00
C GLY A 243 12.70 16.07 16.94
N GLU A 244 12.48 14.75 17.05
CA GLU A 244 13.03 13.75 16.13
C GLU A 244 11.96 12.95 15.40
N ARG A 245 10.92 12.51 16.12
CA ARG A 245 9.84 11.66 15.61
C ARG A 245 8.48 12.24 16.02
N ALA A 246 7.97 13.17 15.22
CA ALA A 246 6.70 13.86 15.45
C ALA A 246 5.52 12.89 15.57
N ALA A 247 4.53 13.23 16.41
CA ALA A 247 3.36 12.39 16.65
C ALA A 247 2.43 12.27 15.43
N GLY A 248 2.56 13.18 14.45
CA GLY A 248 1.82 13.10 13.19
C GLY A 248 0.42 13.70 13.23
N TRP A 249 0.19 14.73 14.03
CA TRP A 249 -1.06 15.48 14.01
C TRP A 249 -0.82 16.98 14.21
N MET A 250 -1.76 17.78 13.71
CA MET A 250 -1.85 19.22 13.94
C MET A 250 -3.30 19.63 14.21
N ARG A 251 -3.51 20.68 15.01
CA ARG A 251 -4.81 21.31 15.23
C ARG A 251 -4.76 22.76 14.81
N VAL A 252 -5.71 23.17 13.98
CA VAL A 252 -5.98 24.57 13.64
C VAL A 252 -7.18 25.03 14.46
N THR A 253 -7.01 26.09 15.23
CA THR A 253 -8.06 26.75 16.02
C THR A 253 -8.21 28.18 15.53
N PRO A 254 -9.18 28.44 14.62
CA PRO A 254 -9.39 29.77 14.07
C PRO A 254 -9.94 30.75 15.10
N GLU A 255 -9.54 32.03 14.98
CA GLU A 255 -10.12 33.11 15.77
C GLU A 255 -11.56 33.41 15.32
N GLY A 256 -12.48 33.56 16.28
CA GLY A 256 -13.87 33.94 16.01
C GLY A 256 -14.73 32.86 15.34
N LYS A 257 -14.25 31.62 15.22
CA LYS A 257 -15.02 30.47 14.72
C LYS A 257 -15.38 29.50 15.85
N PRO A 258 -16.54 28.82 15.78
CA PRO A 258 -16.98 27.89 16.83
C PRO A 258 -16.30 26.52 16.72
N TRP A 259 -15.58 26.25 15.64
CA TRP A 259 -14.96 24.97 15.34
C TRP A 259 -13.42 25.04 15.37
N ALA A 260 -12.79 23.91 15.67
CA ALA A 260 -11.37 23.65 15.45
C ALA A 260 -11.22 22.36 14.63
N LEU A 261 -10.18 22.29 13.80
CA LEU A 261 -9.90 21.15 12.93
C LEU A 261 -8.59 20.50 13.35
N THR A 262 -8.61 19.22 13.71
CA THR A 262 -7.42 18.41 13.89
C THR A 262 -7.21 17.50 12.68
N ALA A 263 -6.05 17.61 12.04
CA ALA A 263 -5.58 16.69 11.02
C ALA A 263 -4.55 15.73 11.62
N GLY A 264 -4.70 14.44 11.37
CA GLY A 264 -3.73 13.40 11.74
C GLY A 264 -3.35 12.54 10.55
N VAL A 265 -2.10 12.08 10.50
CA VAL A 265 -1.60 11.18 9.45
C VAL A 265 -1.05 9.93 10.12
N ARG A 266 -1.60 8.77 9.76
CA ARG A 266 -1.12 7.48 10.27
C ARG A 266 0.32 7.25 9.81
N TYR A 267 1.16 6.74 10.71
CA TYR A 267 2.58 6.46 10.44
C TYR A 267 3.40 7.66 9.96
N PHE A 268 3.15 8.87 10.48
CA PHE A 268 3.75 10.11 9.99
C PHE A 268 5.29 10.09 9.94
N TRP A 269 5.96 9.78 11.05
CA TRP A 269 7.43 9.71 11.05
C TRP A 269 7.95 8.41 10.41
N GLN A 270 7.21 7.31 10.54
CA GLN A 270 7.61 6.03 9.94
C GLN A 270 7.60 6.10 8.40
N LEU A 271 6.64 6.81 7.80
CA LEU A 271 6.52 7.05 6.37
C LEU A 271 7.22 8.33 5.93
N HIS A 272 8.19 8.86 6.69
CA HIS A 272 8.89 10.09 6.33
C HIS A 272 9.41 10.07 4.87
N PRO A 273 9.61 11.25 4.25
CA PRO A 273 9.34 12.58 4.79
C PRO A 273 7.83 12.89 4.81
N LYS A 274 7.40 13.73 5.77
CA LYS A 274 6.01 14.21 5.88
C LYS A 274 5.99 15.63 6.40
N ALA A 275 4.94 16.38 6.06
CA ALA A 275 4.81 17.73 6.56
C ALA A 275 3.35 18.16 6.73
N PHE A 276 3.20 19.16 7.58
CA PHE A 276 2.01 19.97 7.70
C PHE A 276 2.36 21.42 7.43
N ALA A 277 1.48 22.18 6.80
CA ALA A 277 1.60 23.62 6.73
C ALA A 277 0.24 24.31 6.79
N LEU A 278 0.21 25.51 7.35
CA LEU A 278 -0.89 26.44 7.17
C LEU A 278 -0.32 27.72 6.57
N ASP A 279 -0.83 28.11 5.41
CA ASP A 279 -0.36 29.26 4.64
C ASP A 279 -1.55 30.01 4.06
N ARG A 280 -1.75 31.27 4.48
CA ARG A 280 -2.85 32.16 4.04
C ARG A 280 -4.23 31.48 4.06
N GLY A 281 -4.53 30.80 5.16
CA GLY A 281 -5.80 30.08 5.35
C GLY A 281 -5.88 28.70 4.69
N VAL A 282 -4.87 28.28 3.91
CA VAL A 282 -4.83 26.96 3.28
C VAL A 282 -4.03 25.99 4.14
N LEU A 283 -4.72 25.02 4.73
CA LEU A 283 -4.12 23.89 5.42
C LEU A 283 -3.62 22.88 4.38
N ARG A 284 -2.31 22.62 4.35
CA ARG A 284 -1.69 21.60 3.50
C ARG A 284 -1.21 20.42 4.33
N ILE A 285 -1.65 19.23 3.95
CA ILE A 285 -1.20 17.95 4.51
C ILE A 285 -0.37 17.27 3.43
N PHE A 286 0.93 17.15 3.66
CA PHE A 286 1.86 16.61 2.67
C PHE A 286 2.05 15.12 2.85
N ALA A 287 1.71 14.35 1.81
CA ALA A 287 2.20 12.99 1.64
C ALA A 287 3.68 12.99 1.24
N TYR A 288 4.13 13.98 0.46
CA TYR A 288 5.55 14.26 0.20
C TYR A 288 5.78 15.79 0.23
N PRO A 289 6.67 16.33 1.09
CA PRO A 289 6.85 17.78 1.28
C PRO A 289 7.51 18.52 0.11
N ASP A 290 7.26 19.82 0.02
CA ASP A 290 7.78 20.75 -1.02
C ASP A 290 9.16 21.37 -0.70
N ASP A 291 9.69 21.18 0.51
CA ASP A 291 10.87 21.89 1.01
C ASP A 291 12.11 21.01 1.25
N LEU A 292 12.19 19.87 0.55
CA LEU A 292 13.31 18.92 0.62
C LEU A 292 14.43 19.19 -0.38
N GLY A 293 14.19 20.03 -1.39
CA GLY A 293 15.16 20.28 -2.47
C GLY A 293 15.38 19.10 -3.43
N ARG A 294 14.53 18.06 -3.35
CA ARG A 294 14.51 16.92 -4.27
C ARG A 294 13.08 16.39 -4.42
N PRO A 295 12.68 15.91 -5.61
CA PRO A 295 11.39 15.26 -5.82
C PRO A 295 11.37 13.84 -5.28
N LEU A 296 10.17 13.28 -5.10
CA LEU A 296 9.99 11.84 -5.01
C LEU A 296 10.13 11.24 -6.41
N HIS A 297 11.15 10.41 -6.61
CA HIS A 297 11.33 9.67 -7.85
C HIS A 297 10.56 8.35 -7.77
N LEU A 298 9.44 8.25 -8.49
CA LEU A 298 8.49 7.13 -8.36
C LEU A 298 8.44 6.30 -9.65
N HIS A 299 8.56 4.97 -9.52
CA HIS A 299 8.49 4.03 -10.64
C HIS A 299 7.04 3.82 -11.12
N VAL A 300 6.87 3.56 -12.42
CA VAL A 300 5.59 3.21 -13.04
C VAL A 300 4.97 1.97 -12.41
N GLY A 301 3.70 2.06 -12.05
CA GLY A 301 2.94 1.04 -11.36
C GLY A 301 3.16 0.99 -9.85
N THR A 302 4.07 1.81 -9.29
CA THR A 302 4.15 1.98 -7.84
C THR A 302 3.07 2.93 -7.36
N ALA A 303 2.35 2.52 -6.34
CA ALA A 303 1.39 3.35 -5.63
C ALA A 303 1.86 3.63 -4.19
N LYS A 304 1.24 4.59 -3.53
CA LYS A 304 1.31 4.70 -2.07
C LYS A 304 0.05 5.28 -1.48
N THR A 305 -0.46 4.61 -0.45
CA THR A 305 -1.62 5.06 0.34
C THR A 305 -1.19 5.73 1.63
N HIS A 306 -1.80 6.88 1.93
CA HIS A 306 -1.68 7.57 3.21
C HIS A 306 -3.06 7.70 3.87
N THR A 307 -3.18 7.21 5.10
CA THR A 307 -4.39 7.40 5.91
C THR A 307 -4.31 8.72 6.67
N ILE A 308 -5.25 9.59 6.38
CA ILE A 308 -5.43 10.92 6.97
C ILE A 308 -6.75 10.92 7.74
N VAL A 309 -6.77 11.52 8.92
CA VAL A 309 -8.00 11.77 9.68
C VAL A 309 -8.19 13.27 9.81
N LEU A 310 -9.36 13.76 9.43
CA LEU A 310 -9.81 15.12 9.70
C LEU A 310 -10.89 15.04 10.76
N ALA A 311 -10.66 15.62 11.93
CA ALA A 311 -11.61 15.64 13.04
C ALA A 311 -11.96 17.08 13.40
N LEU A 312 -13.26 17.37 13.41
CA LEU A 312 -13.82 18.66 13.79
C LEU A 312 -14.39 18.58 15.20
N HIS A 313 -14.16 19.62 15.99
CA HIS A 313 -14.63 19.71 17.37
C HIS A 313 -14.83 21.17 17.77
N PRO A 314 -15.63 21.46 18.80
CA PRO A 314 -15.77 22.82 19.31
C PRO A 314 -14.41 23.38 19.75
N THR A 315 -14.17 24.68 19.56
CA THR A 315 -12.90 25.32 19.97
C THR A 315 -12.59 25.15 21.46
N THR A 316 -13.63 25.04 22.29
CA THR A 316 -13.56 24.77 23.73
C THR A 316 -13.10 23.36 24.09
N THR A 317 -13.11 22.42 23.14
CA THR A 317 -12.67 21.04 23.37
C THR A 317 -11.20 21.05 23.76
N PRO A 318 -10.84 20.54 24.95
CA PRO A 318 -9.45 20.47 25.37
C PRO A 318 -8.59 19.74 24.34
N LEU A 319 -7.36 20.22 24.16
CA LEU A 319 -6.30 19.40 23.58
C LEU A 319 -6.02 18.27 24.58
N HIS A 320 -6.70 17.15 24.42
CA HIS A 320 -6.18 15.91 24.95
C HIS A 320 -5.11 15.49 23.95
N PRO A 321 -3.80 15.46 24.30
CA PRO A 321 -2.77 14.98 23.40
C PRO A 321 -3.27 13.65 22.89
N PRO A 322 -3.62 13.56 21.60
CA PRO A 322 -4.27 12.40 21.12
C PRO A 322 -3.17 11.35 21.03
N ARG A 323 -3.01 10.56 22.10
CA ARG A 323 -2.31 9.28 22.03
C ARG A 323 -2.91 8.39 20.93
N ARG A 324 -4.06 8.79 20.34
CA ARG A 324 -4.93 7.98 19.50
C ARG A 324 -5.42 8.61 18.18
N ILE A 325 -5.19 9.88 17.81
CA ILE A 325 -5.80 10.45 16.57
C ILE A 325 -5.33 9.74 15.29
N PRO A 326 -4.01 9.55 15.06
CA PRO A 326 -3.52 8.72 13.96
C PRO A 326 -3.86 7.22 14.11
N TRP A 327 -4.41 6.82 15.26
CA TRP A 327 -4.73 5.45 15.66
C TRP A 327 -6.24 5.25 15.89
N LEU A 328 -7.08 6.20 15.46
CA LEU A 328 -8.51 6.29 15.84
C LEU A 328 -9.35 5.13 15.30
N THR A 329 -8.80 4.34 14.38
CA THR A 329 -9.39 3.06 13.99
C THR A 329 -9.17 2.05 15.12
N THR A 330 -9.97 2.17 16.19
CA THR A 330 -10.11 1.08 17.16
C THR A 330 -10.68 -0.10 16.39
N SER A 331 -9.84 -1.09 16.07
CA SER A 331 -10.30 -2.32 15.44
C SER A 331 -10.91 -3.21 16.52
N TYR A 332 -12.08 -3.76 16.23
CA TYR A 332 -12.71 -4.77 17.06
C TYR A 332 -12.63 -6.11 16.33
N PHE A 333 -12.04 -7.10 17.00
CA PHE A 333 -11.89 -8.45 16.47
C PHE A 333 -12.62 -9.44 17.38
N PRO A 334 -13.33 -10.44 16.84
CA PRO A 334 -13.83 -11.56 17.61
C PRO A 334 -12.70 -12.42 18.19
N SER A 335 -13.05 -13.38 19.04
CA SER A 335 -12.08 -14.29 19.67
C SER A 335 -11.43 -15.21 18.64
N PRO A 336 -10.23 -15.73 18.93
CA PRO A 336 -9.58 -16.74 18.09
C PRO A 336 -10.45 -17.96 17.82
N GLN A 337 -11.21 -18.41 18.84
CA GLN A 337 -12.13 -19.54 18.72
C GLN A 337 -13.19 -19.28 17.65
N TRP A 338 -13.78 -18.08 17.61
CA TRP A 338 -14.77 -17.71 16.61
C TRP A 338 -14.21 -17.74 15.19
N TYR A 339 -13.00 -17.20 14.98
CA TYR A 339 -12.37 -17.25 13.67
C TYR A 339 -12.11 -18.70 13.23
N CYS A 340 -11.58 -19.53 14.12
CA CYS A 340 -11.27 -20.93 13.82
C CYS A 340 -12.54 -21.75 13.51
N ASP A 341 -13.62 -21.54 14.30
CA ASP A 341 -14.90 -22.24 14.11
C ASP A 341 -15.65 -21.81 12.85
N SER A 342 -15.36 -20.61 12.32
CA SER A 342 -16.00 -20.10 11.09
C SER A 342 -15.69 -20.92 9.85
N GLY A 343 -14.55 -21.64 9.84
CA GLY A 343 -14.06 -22.39 8.68
C GLY A 343 -13.59 -21.54 7.49
N VAL A 344 -13.66 -20.20 7.58
CA VAL A 344 -13.27 -19.28 6.49
C VAL A 344 -11.81 -19.49 6.07
N TRP A 345 -10.91 -19.64 7.04
CA TRP A 345 -9.48 -19.90 6.81
C TRP A 345 -9.13 -21.39 6.77
N GLY A 346 -10.12 -22.26 6.59
CA GLY A 346 -9.95 -23.70 6.65
C GLY A 346 -9.78 -24.22 8.08
N GLN A 347 -9.09 -25.35 8.23
CA GLN A 347 -8.92 -26.05 9.51
C GLN A 347 -7.79 -25.44 10.34
N VAL A 348 -7.95 -24.16 10.72
CA VAL A 348 -7.06 -23.47 11.64
C VAL A 348 -7.54 -23.74 13.08
N LEU A 349 -6.61 -23.99 14.00
CA LEU A 349 -6.91 -24.25 15.41
C LEU A 349 -6.38 -23.11 16.29
N PRO A 350 -7.16 -22.63 17.28
CA PRO A 350 -6.69 -21.59 18.18
C PRO A 350 -5.47 -22.09 18.97
N ARG A 351 -4.57 -21.16 19.31
CA ARG A 351 -3.42 -21.47 20.16
C ARG A 351 -3.93 -22.02 21.49
N LYS A 352 -3.30 -23.12 21.94
CA LYS A 352 -3.54 -23.73 23.25
C LYS A 352 -2.29 -23.59 24.09
N GLU A 353 -2.45 -23.08 25.30
CA GLU A 353 -1.34 -22.94 26.25
C GLU A 353 -0.71 -24.30 26.56
N GLY A 354 0.62 -24.35 26.63
CA GLY A 354 1.39 -25.58 26.87
C GLY A 354 1.53 -26.52 25.68
N GLN A 355 0.86 -26.27 24.55
CA GLN A 355 1.01 -27.07 23.32
C GLN A 355 1.92 -26.37 22.32
N PHE A 356 2.83 -27.14 21.70
CA PHE A 356 3.76 -26.65 20.69
C PHE A 356 4.53 -25.38 21.11
N SER A 357 4.86 -25.24 22.41
CA SER A 357 5.40 -24.00 22.98
C SER A 357 6.63 -23.46 22.25
N LEU A 358 7.50 -24.35 21.73
CA LEU A 358 8.64 -23.94 20.91
C LEU A 358 8.18 -23.24 19.62
N TYR A 359 7.26 -23.85 18.87
CA TYR A 359 6.70 -23.26 17.65
C TYR A 359 6.03 -21.91 17.94
N GLU A 360 5.17 -21.85 18.96
CA GLU A 360 4.45 -20.61 19.31
C GLU A 360 5.42 -19.48 19.71
N THR A 361 6.46 -19.82 20.45
CA THR A 361 7.50 -18.85 20.85
C THR A 361 8.30 -18.38 19.65
N GLU A 362 8.75 -19.30 18.79
CA GLU A 362 9.56 -18.96 17.62
C GLU A 362 8.76 -18.18 16.56
N ALA A 363 7.47 -18.50 16.34
CA ALA A 363 6.61 -17.77 15.43
C ALA A 363 6.45 -16.31 15.88
N SER A 364 6.04 -16.07 17.13
CA SER A 364 5.90 -14.72 17.69
C SER A 364 7.25 -13.96 17.69
N ARG A 365 8.34 -14.63 18.09
CA ARG A 365 9.69 -14.04 18.11
C ARG A 365 10.14 -13.61 16.72
N THR A 366 9.93 -14.44 15.71
CA THR A 366 10.37 -14.15 14.34
C THR A 366 9.60 -12.97 13.77
N ILE A 367 8.26 -12.97 13.88
CA ILE A 367 7.41 -11.86 13.41
C ILE A 367 7.83 -10.54 14.08
N ARG A 368 8.01 -10.54 15.41
CA ARG A 368 8.43 -9.35 16.14
C ARG A 368 9.83 -8.90 15.74
N SER A 369 10.78 -9.82 15.59
CA SER A 369 12.15 -9.44 15.24
C SER A 369 12.23 -8.86 13.82
N ASP A 370 11.50 -9.43 12.87
CA ASP A 370 11.52 -9.00 11.47
C ASP A 370 10.76 -7.69 11.24
N PHE A 371 9.61 -7.50 11.89
CA PHE A 371 8.75 -6.34 11.61
C PHE A 371 8.81 -5.24 12.67
N VAL A 372 9.23 -5.51 13.90
CA VAL A 372 9.32 -4.47 14.95
C VAL A 372 10.78 -4.07 15.18
N GLU A 373 11.63 -5.04 15.48
CA GLU A 373 13.00 -4.73 15.94
C GLU A 373 13.96 -4.45 14.78
N ARG A 374 13.89 -5.20 13.69
CA ARG A 374 14.78 -5.01 12.54
C ARG A 374 14.60 -3.62 11.92
N PRO A 375 13.38 -3.08 11.67
CA PRO A 375 13.22 -1.73 11.16
C PRO A 375 13.84 -0.65 12.05
N GLU A 376 13.80 -0.80 13.38
CA GLU A 376 14.50 0.12 14.29
C GLU A 376 16.03 0.01 14.16
N ARG A 377 16.58 -1.19 13.96
CA ARG A 377 18.04 -1.42 13.83
C ARG A 377 18.61 -1.06 12.45
N SER A 378 17.88 -1.39 11.37
CA SER A 378 18.31 -1.19 9.98
C SER A 378 17.73 0.08 9.36
N ASN A 379 16.94 0.83 10.14
CA ASN A 379 16.22 1.99 9.67
C ASN A 379 15.27 1.67 8.49
N GLY A 380 14.52 0.58 8.64
CA GLY A 380 13.48 0.11 7.70
C GLY A 380 12.23 1.00 7.70
N TYR A 381 12.45 2.31 7.65
CA TYR A 381 11.47 3.37 7.62
C TYR A 381 11.60 4.14 6.31
N GLY A 382 10.58 4.96 6.01
CA GLY A 382 10.51 5.75 4.80
C GLY A 382 9.25 5.43 4.02
N MET A 383 8.82 6.39 3.21
CA MET A 383 7.54 6.31 2.51
C MET A 383 7.36 5.06 1.66
N LEU A 384 8.41 4.61 0.97
CA LEU A 384 8.35 3.43 0.10
C LEU A 384 8.86 2.15 0.78
N ASN A 385 9.41 2.23 2.00
CA ASN A 385 10.13 1.11 2.63
C ASN A 385 9.42 0.57 3.87
N PHE A 386 8.71 1.45 4.59
CA PHE A 386 8.10 1.08 5.85
C PHE A 386 6.97 0.06 5.65
N GLY A 387 7.26 -1.15 6.10
CA GLY A 387 6.33 -2.28 6.16
C GLY A 387 6.88 -3.55 5.55
N ASP A 388 7.95 -3.46 4.77
CA ASP A 388 8.69 -4.63 4.33
C ASP A 388 9.86 -4.98 5.27
N ILE A 389 10.49 -6.12 5.00
CA ILE A 389 11.62 -6.65 5.74
C ILE A 389 12.90 -6.56 4.91
N ALA A 390 13.93 -5.96 5.50
CA ALA A 390 15.25 -5.95 4.90
C ALA A 390 15.94 -7.32 5.08
N TRP A 391 16.14 -8.06 4.00
CA TRP A 391 17.05 -9.20 3.94
C TRP A 391 18.49 -8.70 3.92
N GLY A 392 19.43 -9.54 4.39
CA GLY A 392 20.84 -9.15 4.49
C GLY A 392 21.39 -8.56 3.18
N GLY A 393 22.19 -7.50 3.27
CA GLY A 393 22.80 -6.84 2.11
C GLY A 393 21.95 -5.76 1.42
N ASN A 394 21.11 -5.01 2.16
CA ASN A 394 20.24 -3.93 1.63
C ASN A 394 19.19 -4.41 0.60
N LYS A 395 18.55 -5.54 0.90
CA LYS A 395 17.51 -6.10 0.04
C LYS A 395 16.18 -6.09 0.74
N TRP A 396 15.14 -5.87 -0.03
CA TRP A 396 13.75 -5.94 0.37
C TRP A 396 13.21 -7.33 0.11
N GLY A 397 12.39 -7.84 1.03
CA GLY A 397 11.85 -9.19 1.00
C GLY A 397 10.60 -9.30 0.12
N ASN A 398 9.90 -8.19 -0.12
CA ASN A 398 8.64 -8.11 -0.87
C ASN A 398 7.67 -9.25 -0.50
N LEU A 399 7.62 -9.58 0.79
CA LEU A 399 6.85 -10.68 1.38
C LEU A 399 6.97 -12.05 0.69
N GLU A 400 8.14 -12.39 0.11
CA GLU A 400 8.37 -13.73 -0.46
C GLU A 400 7.98 -14.81 0.57
N THR A 401 7.41 -15.92 0.08
CA THR A 401 6.97 -17.10 0.83
C THR A 401 5.70 -16.91 1.66
N ALA A 402 4.80 -16.02 1.23
CA ALA A 402 3.47 -15.86 1.83
C ALA A 402 3.51 -15.42 3.31
N TYR A 403 4.50 -14.57 3.64
CA TYR A 403 4.75 -14.15 5.01
C TYR A 403 3.52 -13.44 5.62
N ASP A 404 2.82 -12.65 4.80
CA ASP A 404 1.53 -12.02 5.11
C ASP A 404 0.45 -13.03 5.52
N HIS A 405 0.21 -14.06 4.71
CA HIS A 405 -0.77 -15.11 5.04
C HIS A 405 -0.37 -15.86 6.32
N GLY A 406 0.93 -16.14 6.49
CA GLY A 406 1.45 -16.73 7.72
C GLY A 406 1.15 -15.89 8.96
N MET A 407 1.34 -14.57 8.88
CA MET A 407 0.99 -13.64 9.97
C MET A 407 -0.52 -13.56 10.20
N ALA A 408 -1.34 -13.56 9.14
CA ALA A 408 -2.80 -13.59 9.26
C ALA A 408 -3.26 -14.84 10.01
N VAL A 409 -2.72 -16.01 9.66
CA VAL A 409 -3.00 -17.27 10.37
C VAL A 409 -2.57 -17.18 11.84
N GLN A 410 -1.38 -16.65 12.15
CA GLN A 410 -0.99 -16.47 13.56
C GLN A 410 -1.93 -15.54 14.33
N PHE A 411 -2.36 -14.43 13.71
CA PHE A 411 -3.34 -13.54 14.32
C PHE A 411 -4.67 -14.25 14.56
N ILE A 412 -5.20 -14.98 13.59
CA ILE A 412 -6.45 -15.76 13.72
C ILE A 412 -6.37 -16.75 14.88
N ARG A 413 -5.23 -17.41 15.07
CA ARG A 413 -5.01 -18.41 16.13
C ARG A 413 -4.87 -17.81 17.52
N THR A 414 -4.34 -16.59 17.62
CA THR A 414 -3.90 -16.01 18.91
C THR A 414 -4.70 -14.79 19.36
N GLY A 415 -5.27 -14.03 18.42
CA GLY A 415 -5.86 -12.73 18.67
C GLY A 415 -4.83 -11.66 19.04
N ASP A 416 -3.54 -11.92 18.83
CA ASP A 416 -2.46 -11.00 19.21
C ASP A 416 -2.47 -9.73 18.36
N ARG A 417 -2.68 -8.59 19.01
CA ARG A 417 -2.75 -7.29 18.34
C ARG A 417 -1.43 -6.90 17.67
N GLU A 418 -0.28 -7.22 18.26
CA GLU A 418 1.02 -6.85 17.68
C GLU A 418 1.28 -7.62 16.39
N VAL A 419 0.87 -8.89 16.33
CA VAL A 419 0.92 -9.70 15.10
C VAL A 419 0.02 -9.10 14.03
N PHE A 420 -1.21 -8.69 14.37
CA PHE A 420 -2.10 -8.00 13.42
C PHE A 420 -1.50 -6.69 12.91
N ASP A 421 -0.89 -5.88 13.78
CA ASP A 421 -0.26 -4.61 13.39
C ASP A 421 0.94 -4.83 12.45
N CYS A 422 1.71 -5.90 12.65
CA CYS A 422 2.76 -6.30 11.73
C CYS A 422 2.19 -6.74 10.38
N PHE A 423 1.17 -7.59 10.40
CA PHE A 423 0.46 -8.05 9.21
C PHE A 423 -0.14 -6.91 8.39
N GLU A 424 -0.92 -6.03 9.01
CA GLU A 424 -1.60 -4.92 8.34
C GLU A 424 -0.58 -4.02 7.64
N ARG A 425 0.49 -3.63 8.35
CA ARG A 425 1.54 -2.81 7.79
C ARG A 425 2.25 -3.49 6.62
N ALA A 426 2.58 -4.79 6.74
CA ALA A 426 3.23 -5.55 5.68
C ALA A 426 2.37 -5.59 4.42
N VAL A 427 1.08 -5.91 4.58
CA VAL A 427 0.11 -5.91 3.48
C VAL A 427 -0.02 -4.55 2.83
N TRP A 428 -0.03 -3.45 3.60
CA TRP A 428 -0.14 -2.11 3.04
C TRP A 428 1.08 -1.72 2.21
N HIS A 429 2.27 -2.13 2.64
CA HIS A 429 3.49 -1.98 1.84
C HIS A 429 3.39 -2.80 0.56
N PHE A 430 3.18 -4.11 0.68
CA PHE A 430 3.18 -5.04 -0.45
C PHE A 430 2.16 -4.65 -1.51
N ARG A 431 0.92 -4.37 -1.09
CA ARG A 431 -0.18 -3.91 -1.95
C ARG A 431 0.18 -2.67 -2.77
N ASP A 432 0.83 -1.71 -2.15
CA ASP A 432 1.04 -0.40 -2.75
C ASP A 432 2.33 -0.35 -3.57
N VAL A 433 3.41 -0.94 -3.06
CA VAL A 433 4.77 -0.75 -3.57
C VAL A 433 5.23 -1.94 -4.42
N ASP A 434 4.92 -3.17 -3.99
CA ASP A 434 5.49 -4.38 -4.58
C ASP A 434 4.61 -5.02 -5.68
N VAL A 435 3.36 -4.54 -5.87
CA VAL A 435 2.48 -4.99 -6.97
C VAL A 435 2.44 -3.95 -8.10
N GLN A 436 2.72 -4.39 -9.33
CA GLN A 436 2.69 -3.58 -10.54
C GLN A 436 1.26 -3.15 -10.86
N GLN A 437 0.92 -1.88 -10.60
CA GLN A 437 -0.45 -1.35 -10.76
C GLN A 437 -0.70 -0.55 -12.05
N ALA A 438 0.32 -0.35 -12.88
CA ALA A 438 0.18 0.32 -14.17
C ALA A 438 0.94 -0.45 -15.24
N LYS A 439 0.51 -0.32 -16.50
CA LYS A 439 1.25 -0.89 -17.62
C LYS A 439 2.50 -0.05 -17.87
N VAL A 440 3.64 -0.71 -18.06
CA VAL A 440 4.86 -0.02 -18.46
C VAL A 440 4.70 0.44 -19.93
N PRO A 441 4.99 1.72 -20.24
CA PRO A 441 4.86 2.29 -21.59
C PRO A 441 5.90 1.71 -22.57
N GLY A 442 5.52 1.53 -23.84
CA GLY A 442 6.40 1.17 -24.98
C GLY A 442 6.58 -0.34 -25.27
N ALA A 443 7.50 -0.70 -26.17
CA ALA A 443 7.79 -2.09 -26.61
C ALA A 443 8.57 -2.93 -25.57
N TRP A 444 8.62 -2.47 -24.33
CA TRP A 444 9.42 -2.97 -23.20
C TRP A 444 8.94 -4.33 -22.65
N ASP A 445 8.11 -5.06 -23.40
CA ASP A 445 7.68 -6.44 -23.11
C ASP A 445 8.87 -7.44 -23.00
N TRP A 446 10.10 -7.01 -23.29
CA TRP A 446 11.30 -7.86 -23.29
C TRP A 446 12.49 -7.24 -22.53
N GLY A 447 12.38 -7.17 -21.19
CA GLY A 447 13.53 -7.49 -20.30
C GLY A 447 14.39 -6.35 -19.74
N LEU A 448 13.96 -5.10 -19.79
CA LEU A 448 14.71 -3.95 -19.30
C LEU A 448 14.02 -3.32 -18.10
N TRP A 449 14.27 -3.84 -16.89
CA TRP A 449 13.67 -3.29 -15.67
C TRP A 449 14.71 -2.51 -14.90
N LEU A 450 14.57 -1.18 -14.99
CA LEU A 450 15.55 -0.20 -14.58
C LEU A 450 15.60 -0.12 -13.06
N ILE A 451 16.70 -0.60 -12.48
CA ILE A 451 17.15 -0.06 -11.21
C ILE A 451 17.89 1.23 -11.58
N PRO A 452 17.39 2.42 -11.22
CA PRO A 452 18.08 3.65 -11.56
C PRO A 452 19.51 3.61 -10.99
N GLY A 453 20.47 4.14 -11.74
CA GLY A 453 21.90 3.98 -11.47
C GLY A 453 22.52 2.70 -12.05
N TYR A 454 21.88 1.53 -11.91
CA TYR A 454 22.38 0.26 -12.49
C TYR A 454 22.12 0.15 -13.99
N MET A 455 20.90 0.48 -14.40
CA MET A 455 20.51 0.56 -15.80
C MET A 455 20.10 2.02 -16.09
N PRO A 456 21.06 2.85 -16.54
CA PRO A 456 20.81 4.28 -16.73
C PRO A 456 19.71 4.55 -17.74
N GLU A 457 18.91 5.58 -17.51
CA GLU A 457 17.76 5.91 -18.36
C GLU A 457 18.19 6.09 -19.83
N ARG A 458 19.32 6.77 -20.05
CA ARG A 458 19.88 6.95 -21.40
C ARG A 458 20.33 5.63 -22.03
N LEU A 459 20.98 4.74 -21.27
CA LEU A 459 21.38 3.44 -21.82
C LEU A 459 20.14 2.61 -22.17
N ALA A 460 19.08 2.69 -21.35
CA ALA A 460 17.83 2.02 -21.61
C ALA A 460 17.20 2.50 -22.92
N GLN A 461 17.12 3.81 -23.11
CA GLN A 461 16.62 4.43 -24.35
C GLN A 461 17.44 4.03 -25.57
N GLU A 462 18.75 3.83 -25.44
CA GLU A 462 19.60 3.36 -26.55
C GLU A 462 19.42 1.86 -26.83
N CYS A 463 19.19 1.04 -25.80
CA CYS A 463 18.87 -0.38 -25.98
C CYS A 463 17.51 -0.62 -26.64
N ASP A 464 16.56 0.29 -26.46
CA ASP A 464 15.25 0.24 -27.14
C ASP A 464 15.39 0.43 -28.66
N LYS A 465 16.34 1.27 -29.08
CA LYS A 465 16.60 1.58 -30.49
C LYS A 465 17.53 0.57 -31.18
N ASP A 466 18.39 -0.12 -30.43
CA ASP A 466 19.41 -1.03 -30.96
C ASP A 466 19.29 -2.44 -30.37
N ALA A 467 18.68 -3.35 -31.13
CA ALA A 467 18.51 -4.75 -30.76
C ALA A 467 19.85 -5.49 -30.56
N ALA A 468 20.91 -5.14 -31.29
CA ALA A 468 22.22 -5.78 -31.16
C ALA A 468 22.97 -5.30 -29.91
N LEU A 469 22.84 -4.01 -29.56
CA LEU A 469 23.31 -3.49 -28.27
C LEU A 469 22.55 -4.16 -27.12
N ARG A 470 21.22 -4.29 -27.24
CA ARG A 470 20.36 -4.99 -26.29
C ARG A 470 20.79 -6.45 -26.09
N GLU A 471 20.97 -7.21 -27.16
CA GLU A 471 21.42 -8.61 -27.09
C GLU A 471 22.83 -8.78 -26.48
N LYS A 472 23.69 -7.76 -26.61
CA LYS A 472 25.02 -7.74 -25.96
C LYS A 472 24.96 -7.39 -24.48
N ILE A 473 23.85 -6.83 -24.00
CA ILE A 473 23.66 -6.37 -22.62
C ILE A 473 22.73 -7.28 -21.82
N PHE A 474 21.89 -8.10 -22.46
CA PHE A 474 20.90 -8.91 -21.75
C PHE A 474 20.92 -10.37 -22.20
N TYR A 475 20.83 -11.28 -21.22
CA TYR A 475 20.42 -12.66 -21.43
C TYR A 475 19.07 -12.93 -20.78
N TRP A 476 18.16 -13.55 -21.54
CA TRP A 476 16.83 -13.95 -21.04
C TRP A 476 16.98 -15.16 -20.12
N THR A 477 16.58 -15.02 -18.85
CA THR A 477 16.64 -16.09 -17.84
C THR A 477 15.31 -16.85 -17.70
N GLY A 478 14.32 -16.61 -18.56
CA GLY A 478 12.98 -17.19 -18.39
C GLY A 478 11.96 -16.26 -17.73
N THR A 479 12.36 -15.07 -17.31
CA THR A 479 11.54 -14.16 -16.53
C THR A 479 10.61 -13.30 -17.41
N GLN A 480 9.44 -12.97 -16.85
CA GLN A 480 8.36 -12.26 -17.53
C GLN A 480 8.45 -10.75 -17.26
N PRO A 481 8.08 -9.85 -18.18
CA PRO A 481 7.99 -8.43 -17.85
C PRO A 481 7.01 -8.18 -16.67
N PRO A 482 7.21 -7.17 -15.81
CA PRO A 482 6.20 -6.61 -14.94
C PRO A 482 5.05 -6.11 -15.78
N GLU A 483 4.06 -7.00 -15.85
CA GLU A 483 2.76 -6.69 -16.36
C GLU A 483 1.88 -6.20 -15.23
N LEU A 484 0.82 -5.48 -15.61
CA LEU A 484 -0.25 -5.11 -14.70
C LEU A 484 -0.74 -6.33 -13.88
N GLY A 485 -0.68 -6.22 -12.55
CA GLY A 485 -1.01 -7.28 -11.59
C GLY A 485 0.14 -8.19 -11.18
N GLY A 486 1.30 -8.06 -11.81
CA GLY A 486 2.50 -8.80 -11.44
C GLY A 486 3.08 -8.34 -10.10
N VAL A 487 3.63 -9.27 -9.32
CA VAL A 487 4.27 -9.01 -8.01
C VAL A 487 5.79 -8.96 -8.16
N HIS A 488 6.43 -7.86 -7.77
CA HIS A 488 7.89 -7.73 -7.78
C HIS A 488 8.54 -8.63 -6.74
N ARG A 489 9.53 -9.41 -7.17
CA ARG A 489 10.34 -10.25 -6.30
C ARG A 489 11.30 -9.43 -5.43
N HIS A 490 11.65 -9.98 -4.26
CA HIS A 490 12.67 -9.46 -3.35
C HIS A 490 13.92 -8.94 -4.08
N SER A 491 14.31 -7.68 -3.84
CA SER A 491 15.47 -7.06 -4.52
C SER A 491 16.09 -5.89 -3.78
N TYR A 492 17.13 -5.26 -4.35
CA TYR A 492 17.80 -4.09 -3.77
C TYR A 492 16.91 -2.83 -3.74
N MET A 493 15.89 -2.81 -4.59
CA MET A 493 14.78 -1.86 -4.63
C MET A 493 13.48 -2.65 -4.51
N HIS A 494 12.38 -2.02 -4.10
CA HIS A 494 11.07 -2.68 -4.10
C HIS A 494 10.55 -3.00 -5.52
N PHE A 495 10.95 -2.18 -6.49
CA PHE A 495 10.67 -2.34 -7.91
C PHE A 495 11.98 -2.67 -8.65
N ALA A 496 11.94 -3.60 -9.61
CA ALA A 496 13.07 -4.12 -10.40
C ALA A 496 14.02 -5.10 -9.67
N ASN A 497 14.35 -6.19 -10.37
CA ASN A 497 15.17 -7.30 -9.86
C ASN A 497 16.65 -7.15 -10.24
N ALA A 498 17.52 -7.10 -9.24
CA ALA A 498 18.89 -7.57 -9.32
C ALA A 498 19.08 -8.69 -8.28
N ALA A 499 19.28 -9.93 -8.72
CA ALA A 499 19.64 -11.03 -7.82
C ALA A 499 21.08 -10.82 -7.28
N ASP A 500 21.35 -11.35 -6.08
CA ASP A 500 22.64 -11.19 -5.39
C ASP A 500 23.85 -11.71 -6.16
N ASN A 501 23.61 -12.74 -6.96
CA ASN A 501 24.63 -13.41 -7.74
C ASN A 501 24.25 -13.36 -9.21
N PRO A 502 24.99 -12.63 -10.06
CA PRO A 502 25.06 -13.05 -11.45
C PRO A 502 25.50 -14.52 -11.41
N ALA A 503 24.73 -15.42 -12.02
CA ALA A 503 25.07 -16.85 -11.96
C ALA A 503 26.54 -17.09 -12.44
N PRO A 504 27.22 -18.16 -12.00
CA PRO A 504 28.64 -18.34 -12.29
C PRO A 504 28.89 -18.64 -13.78
N SER A 505 29.97 -18.05 -14.33
CA SER A 505 30.42 -18.20 -15.74
C SER A 505 30.60 -19.64 -16.22
N THR A 506 30.63 -20.61 -15.31
CA THR A 506 30.85 -22.04 -15.53
C THR A 506 29.58 -22.87 -15.77
N THR A 507 28.39 -22.25 -15.77
CA THR A 507 27.14 -22.90 -16.20
C THR A 507 27.14 -23.10 -17.72
N SER A 508 26.43 -24.12 -18.22
CA SER A 508 26.40 -24.59 -19.63
C SER A 508 25.88 -23.61 -20.69
N TYR A 509 25.84 -22.31 -20.39
CA TYR A 509 25.38 -21.23 -21.26
C TYR A 509 26.46 -20.13 -21.34
N PRO A 510 27.57 -20.36 -22.07
CA PRO A 510 28.80 -19.59 -21.89
C PRO A 510 28.88 -18.28 -22.69
N GLU A 511 27.99 -18.02 -23.65
CA GLU A 511 28.32 -17.08 -24.74
C GLU A 511 27.49 -15.79 -24.83
N LYS A 512 26.53 -15.56 -23.92
CA LYS A 512 25.72 -14.33 -23.93
C LYS A 512 25.75 -13.61 -22.59
N ARG A 513 26.08 -12.33 -22.70
CA ARG A 513 26.58 -11.42 -21.67
C ARG A 513 25.44 -10.95 -20.75
N LEU A 514 25.80 -10.68 -19.49
CA LEU A 514 25.02 -10.06 -18.42
C LEU A 514 23.83 -10.88 -17.89
N ARG A 515 24.04 -11.42 -16.69
CA ARG A 515 23.09 -12.18 -15.90
C ARG A 515 22.31 -11.22 -15.00
N MET A 516 21.39 -10.47 -15.58
CA MET A 516 20.28 -9.92 -14.80
C MET A 516 19.24 -11.03 -14.67
N TYR A 517 18.88 -11.39 -13.44
CA TYR A 517 17.54 -11.92 -13.22
C TYR A 517 16.59 -10.76 -13.52
N SER A 518 16.15 -10.61 -14.77
CA SER A 518 15.28 -9.51 -15.16
C SER A 518 13.90 -9.70 -14.52
N GLY A 519 13.42 -8.68 -13.83
CA GLY A 519 12.06 -8.44 -13.33
C GLY A 519 11.09 -9.61 -13.27
N SER A 520 11.29 -10.57 -12.38
CA SER A 520 10.28 -11.57 -12.14
C SER A 520 9.07 -10.93 -11.43
N CYS A 521 8.05 -10.55 -12.20
CA CYS A 521 6.68 -10.77 -11.77
C CYS A 521 6.39 -12.27 -11.91
N ASP A 522 7.07 -13.07 -11.10
CA ASP A 522 7.01 -14.52 -11.19
C ASP A 522 6.23 -15.09 -10.02
N VAL A 523 5.18 -15.82 -10.37
CA VAL A 523 4.35 -16.63 -9.48
C VAL A 523 4.99 -18.00 -9.21
N GLY A 524 6.22 -18.22 -9.69
CA GLY A 524 7.12 -19.30 -9.27
C GLY A 524 7.59 -19.18 -7.81
N GLY A 525 6.68 -18.90 -6.90
CA GLY A 525 6.91 -18.84 -5.46
C GLY A 525 6.70 -17.46 -4.80
N HIS A 526 6.52 -16.39 -5.59
CA HIS A 526 6.67 -15.02 -5.07
C HIS A 526 5.41 -14.16 -5.22
N GLY A 527 4.48 -14.53 -6.11
CA GLY A 527 3.23 -13.79 -6.35
C GLY A 527 2.05 -14.22 -5.47
N TRP A 528 2.29 -14.61 -4.22
CA TRP A 528 1.24 -15.03 -3.30
C TRP A 528 0.43 -13.82 -2.83
N ILE A 529 -0.89 -13.81 -3.10
CA ILE A 529 -1.76 -12.66 -2.81
C ILE A 529 -2.81 -12.95 -1.73
N VAL A 530 -2.79 -14.14 -1.12
CA VAL A 530 -3.80 -14.50 -0.11
C VAL A 530 -3.77 -13.55 1.08
N GLY A 531 -2.62 -13.02 1.51
CA GLY A 531 -2.63 -12.06 2.62
C GLY A 531 -3.32 -10.72 2.28
N LEU A 532 -3.37 -10.32 1.00
CA LEU A 532 -4.24 -9.21 0.57
C LEU A 532 -5.73 -9.55 0.79
N VAL A 533 -6.13 -10.78 0.45
CA VAL A 533 -7.48 -11.29 0.65
C VAL A 533 -7.80 -11.42 2.14
N ASP A 534 -6.89 -11.95 2.94
CA ASP A 534 -7.02 -12.05 4.40
C ASP A 534 -7.23 -10.67 5.03
N HIS A 535 -6.46 -9.67 4.59
CA HIS A 535 -6.60 -8.31 5.08
C HIS A 535 -7.96 -7.73 4.70
N TYR A 536 -8.47 -7.98 3.50
CA TYR A 536 -9.84 -7.60 3.13
C TYR A 536 -10.87 -8.28 4.04
N LEU A 537 -10.77 -9.59 4.26
CA LEU A 537 -11.72 -10.34 5.11
C LEU A 537 -11.69 -9.88 6.57
N LEU A 538 -10.51 -9.51 7.10
CA LEU A 538 -10.35 -9.07 8.48
C LEU A 538 -10.73 -7.60 8.71
N THR A 539 -10.64 -6.74 7.68
CA THR A 539 -10.75 -5.28 7.87
C THR A 539 -11.82 -4.61 7.00
N GLY A 540 -12.31 -5.29 5.97
CA GLY A 540 -13.14 -4.70 4.93
C GLY A 540 -12.39 -3.72 4.00
N ASN A 541 -11.05 -3.71 4.01
CA ASN A 541 -10.25 -2.78 3.19
C ASN A 541 -10.40 -3.10 1.69
N ARG A 542 -11.21 -2.31 0.98
CA ARG A 542 -11.50 -2.50 -0.45
C ARG A 542 -10.26 -2.42 -1.33
N ARG A 543 -9.32 -1.53 -1.02
CA ARG A 543 -8.08 -1.38 -1.80
C ARG A 543 -7.26 -2.67 -1.82
N SER A 544 -7.18 -3.40 -0.70
CA SER A 544 -6.51 -4.70 -0.68
C SER A 544 -7.19 -5.72 -1.59
N LEU A 545 -8.52 -5.75 -1.64
CA LEU A 545 -9.25 -6.60 -2.57
C LEU A 545 -9.00 -6.20 -4.02
N GLU A 546 -9.02 -4.90 -4.34
CA GLU A 546 -8.78 -4.41 -5.72
C GLU A 546 -7.43 -4.83 -6.27
N VAL A 547 -6.37 -4.71 -5.46
CA VAL A 547 -5.02 -5.13 -5.88
C VAL A 547 -4.89 -6.65 -5.91
N ALA A 548 -5.57 -7.38 -5.03
CA ALA A 548 -5.66 -8.84 -5.12
C ALA A 548 -6.35 -9.28 -6.42
N GLU A 549 -7.46 -8.63 -6.79
CA GLU A 549 -8.16 -8.90 -8.05
C GLU A 549 -7.31 -8.52 -9.27
N LEU A 550 -6.54 -7.43 -9.19
CA LEU A 550 -5.58 -7.04 -10.22
C LEU A 550 -4.55 -8.15 -10.49
N ALA A 551 -3.96 -8.69 -9.43
CA ALA A 551 -3.05 -9.83 -9.54
C ALA A 551 -3.77 -11.11 -9.99
N GLY A 552 -5.02 -11.33 -9.56
CA GLY A 552 -5.86 -12.43 -10.05
C GLY A 552 -6.11 -12.38 -11.56
N GLN A 553 -6.37 -11.18 -12.11
CA GLN A 553 -6.54 -10.99 -13.55
C GLN A 553 -5.26 -11.30 -14.33
N TRP A 554 -4.11 -10.94 -13.76
CA TRP A 554 -2.82 -11.33 -14.31
C TRP A 554 -2.64 -12.86 -14.33
N VAL A 555 -3.00 -13.55 -13.24
CA VAL A 555 -2.99 -15.01 -13.14
C VAL A 555 -3.88 -15.66 -14.21
N LEU A 556 -5.09 -15.13 -14.44
CA LEU A 556 -6.00 -15.62 -15.47
C LEU A 556 -5.38 -15.52 -16.88
N LYS A 557 -4.74 -14.39 -17.21
CA LYS A 557 -4.11 -14.15 -18.52
C LYS A 557 -2.95 -15.10 -18.81
N ARG A 558 -2.13 -15.37 -17.78
CA ARG A 558 -0.84 -16.09 -17.94
C ARG A 558 -0.96 -17.60 -17.81
N GLY A 559 -2.07 -18.10 -17.29
CA GLY A 559 -2.31 -19.53 -17.14
C GLY A 559 -1.22 -20.25 -16.32
N GLY A 560 -1.28 -21.58 -16.37
CA GLY A 560 -0.32 -22.47 -15.72
C GLY A 560 -0.55 -23.89 -16.23
N THR A 561 0.52 -24.68 -16.29
CA THR A 561 0.44 -26.08 -16.73
C THR A 561 -0.23 -26.99 -15.71
N GLY A 562 -0.45 -26.52 -14.47
CA GLY A 562 -0.84 -27.39 -13.35
C GLY A 562 0.34 -28.06 -12.64
N TRP A 563 1.58 -27.68 -13.00
CA TRP A 563 2.81 -28.35 -12.57
C TRP A 563 3.80 -27.44 -11.85
N GLY A 564 4.48 -28.00 -10.85
CA GLY A 564 5.60 -27.34 -10.17
C GLY A 564 5.18 -26.16 -9.29
N ARG A 565 6.04 -25.13 -9.25
CA ARG A 565 5.81 -23.90 -8.45
C ARG A 565 4.65 -23.04 -8.96
N ASP A 566 4.09 -23.33 -10.14
CA ASP A 566 2.98 -22.58 -10.73
C ASP A 566 1.63 -22.82 -10.05
N ASN A 567 1.49 -23.86 -9.22
CA ASN A 567 0.21 -24.24 -8.61
C ASN A 567 -0.30 -23.27 -7.53
N TRP A 568 0.55 -22.38 -7.02
CA TRP A 568 0.16 -21.39 -6.01
C TRP A 568 -0.87 -20.40 -6.58
N LYS A 569 -0.79 -20.14 -7.88
CA LYS A 569 -1.76 -19.37 -8.66
C LYS A 569 -3.19 -19.84 -8.46
N TYR A 570 -3.40 -21.16 -8.39
CA TYR A 570 -4.73 -21.72 -8.21
C TYR A 570 -5.22 -21.58 -6.76
N ILE A 571 -4.32 -21.53 -5.79
CA ILE A 571 -4.68 -21.18 -4.42
C ILE A 571 -5.13 -19.72 -4.38
N ASP A 572 -4.37 -18.80 -4.98
CA ASP A 572 -4.75 -17.38 -5.08
C ASP A 572 -6.13 -17.19 -5.71
N LEU A 573 -6.40 -17.83 -6.85
CA LEU A 573 -7.71 -17.79 -7.50
C LEU A 573 -8.83 -18.40 -6.64
N ALA A 574 -8.54 -19.46 -5.87
CA ALA A 574 -9.53 -20.04 -4.95
C ALA A 574 -9.90 -19.07 -3.83
N TRP A 575 -8.91 -18.36 -3.27
CA TRP A 575 -9.15 -17.32 -2.26
C TRP A 575 -9.89 -16.12 -2.83
N LEU A 576 -9.56 -15.68 -4.04
CA LEU A 576 -10.32 -14.64 -4.74
C LEU A 576 -11.76 -15.06 -5.01
N TYR A 577 -11.99 -16.31 -5.43
CA TYR A 577 -13.35 -16.83 -5.59
C TYR A 577 -14.12 -16.80 -4.26
N ARG A 578 -13.52 -17.23 -3.14
CA ARG A 578 -14.15 -17.18 -1.81
C ARG A 578 -14.52 -15.75 -1.40
N ALA A 579 -13.66 -14.78 -1.70
CA ALA A 579 -13.88 -13.40 -1.30
C ALA A 579 -14.88 -12.65 -2.20
N THR A 580 -15.02 -13.05 -3.47
CA THR A 580 -15.74 -12.27 -4.49
C THR A 580 -16.92 -12.98 -5.14
N GLY A 581 -16.94 -14.32 -5.15
CA GLY A 581 -17.91 -15.14 -5.88
C GLY A 581 -17.78 -15.09 -7.41
N LYS A 582 -16.74 -14.45 -7.95
CA LYS A 582 -16.55 -14.26 -9.41
C LYS A 582 -16.29 -15.59 -10.11
N GLN A 583 -17.20 -15.96 -11.02
CA GLN A 583 -17.21 -17.28 -11.66
C GLN A 583 -15.99 -17.56 -12.56
N GLU A 584 -15.37 -16.53 -13.13
CA GLU A 584 -14.15 -16.66 -13.94
C GLU A 584 -13.01 -17.36 -13.18
N TYR A 585 -12.89 -17.11 -11.88
CA TYR A 585 -11.88 -17.74 -11.04
C TYR A 585 -12.21 -19.22 -10.84
N LEU A 586 -13.47 -19.55 -10.51
CA LEU A 586 -13.90 -20.95 -10.36
C LEU A 586 -13.76 -21.74 -11.66
N GLN A 587 -14.13 -21.15 -12.79
CA GLN A 587 -14.00 -21.79 -14.10
C GLN A 587 -12.54 -22.15 -14.38
N ARG A 588 -11.61 -21.22 -14.17
CA ARG A 588 -10.18 -21.47 -14.37
C ARG A 588 -9.64 -22.57 -13.45
N LEU A 589 -10.13 -22.64 -12.21
CA LEU A 589 -9.80 -23.70 -11.27
C LEU A 589 -10.30 -25.07 -11.77
N MET A 590 -11.54 -25.16 -12.24
CA MET A 590 -12.07 -26.42 -12.78
C MET A 590 -11.29 -26.89 -14.02
N GLU A 591 -10.95 -25.96 -14.93
CA GLU A 591 -10.11 -26.26 -16.10
C GLU A 591 -8.72 -26.78 -15.69
N ALA A 592 -8.10 -26.21 -14.66
CA ALA A 592 -6.81 -26.66 -14.17
C ALA A 592 -6.86 -28.06 -13.54
N ILE A 593 -7.95 -28.40 -12.83
CA ILE A 593 -8.19 -29.77 -12.35
C ILE A 593 -8.25 -30.74 -13.53
N ASP A 594 -8.98 -30.38 -14.59
CA ASP A 594 -9.12 -31.22 -15.77
C ASP A 594 -7.78 -31.43 -16.49
N VAL A 595 -6.96 -30.38 -16.62
CA VAL A 595 -5.61 -30.48 -17.20
C VAL A 595 -4.73 -31.44 -16.39
N ILE A 596 -4.68 -31.27 -15.06
CA ILE A 596 -3.87 -32.14 -14.18
C ILE A 596 -4.35 -33.59 -14.24
N TYR A 597 -5.67 -33.80 -14.22
CA TYR A 597 -6.26 -35.14 -14.23
C TYR A 597 -6.11 -35.85 -15.59
N ASN A 598 -6.21 -35.12 -16.69
CA ASN A 598 -6.01 -35.68 -18.02
C ASN A 598 -4.55 -36.08 -18.26
N ASP A 599 -3.59 -35.37 -17.65
CA ASP A 599 -2.15 -35.70 -17.69
C ASP A 599 -1.69 -36.49 -16.45
N ARG A 600 -2.60 -37.20 -15.76
CA ARG A 600 -2.33 -37.82 -14.44
C ARG A 600 -1.20 -38.86 -14.42
N GLU A 601 -0.96 -39.60 -15.51
CA GLU A 601 0.13 -40.60 -15.53
C GLU A 601 1.50 -39.90 -15.48
N SER A 602 1.75 -38.97 -16.42
CA SER A 602 3.00 -38.21 -16.43
C SER A 602 3.15 -37.34 -15.18
N THR A 603 2.03 -36.87 -14.65
CA THR A 603 1.93 -36.16 -13.38
C THR A 603 2.52 -36.98 -12.22
N VAL A 604 2.07 -38.23 -12.05
CA VAL A 604 2.55 -39.11 -10.99
C VAL A 604 4.03 -39.44 -11.19
N GLU A 605 4.44 -39.75 -12.42
CA GLU A 605 5.85 -39.99 -12.76
C GLU A 605 6.74 -38.79 -12.40
N ARG A 606 6.31 -37.57 -12.72
CA ARG A 606 7.05 -36.34 -12.41
C ARG A 606 7.14 -36.07 -10.90
N ILE A 607 6.06 -36.34 -10.14
CA ILE A 607 6.08 -36.21 -8.67
C ILE A 607 7.07 -37.22 -8.08
N ALA A 608 7.04 -38.47 -8.56
CA ALA A 608 7.92 -39.54 -8.09
C ALA A 608 9.41 -39.27 -8.42
N ALA A 609 9.68 -38.58 -9.54
CA ALA A 609 11.03 -38.25 -10.00
C ALA A 609 11.65 -37.03 -9.30
N GLN A 610 10.88 -36.22 -8.57
CA GLN A 610 11.43 -35.04 -7.88
C GLN A 610 12.12 -35.39 -6.56
N ASP A 611 13.25 -34.73 -6.31
CA ASP A 611 13.95 -34.80 -5.03
C ASP A 611 13.05 -34.25 -3.91
N LYS A 612 13.00 -34.95 -2.76
CA LYS A 612 12.06 -34.72 -1.64
C LYS A 612 12.43 -33.47 -0.84
N THR A 613 12.53 -32.33 -1.52
CA THR A 613 12.80 -31.02 -0.92
C THR A 613 11.52 -30.41 -0.34
N LEU A 614 11.68 -29.35 0.47
CA LEU A 614 10.68 -28.79 1.39
C LEU A 614 9.29 -28.44 0.81
N MET A 615 9.09 -28.40 -0.50
CA MET A 615 7.82 -27.99 -1.14
C MET A 615 7.48 -28.87 -2.36
N SER A 616 6.87 -30.04 -2.13
CA SER A 616 6.46 -30.96 -3.20
C SER A 616 5.29 -30.38 -4.02
N PRO A 617 5.31 -30.46 -5.37
CA PRO A 617 4.16 -30.15 -6.22
C PRO A 617 2.90 -30.89 -5.79
N PHE A 618 3.04 -32.07 -5.20
CA PHE A 618 1.95 -32.83 -4.62
C PHE A 618 1.16 -32.04 -3.56
N TYR A 619 1.85 -31.33 -2.65
CA TYR A 619 1.19 -30.52 -1.62
C TYR A 619 0.33 -29.43 -2.24
N THR A 620 0.85 -28.76 -3.26
CA THR A 620 0.13 -27.66 -3.93
C THR A 620 -1.09 -28.16 -4.71
N ILE A 621 -0.99 -29.34 -5.35
CA ILE A 621 -2.12 -30.01 -6.01
C ILE A 621 -3.17 -30.40 -4.98
N LEU A 622 -2.77 -31.01 -3.86
CA LEU A 622 -3.67 -31.36 -2.76
C LEU A 622 -4.42 -30.13 -2.23
N GLN A 623 -3.72 -29.04 -1.92
CA GLN A 623 -4.36 -27.83 -1.39
C GLN A 623 -5.36 -27.24 -2.38
N PHE A 624 -4.97 -27.13 -3.64
CA PHE A 624 -5.82 -26.65 -4.71
C PHE A 624 -7.11 -27.50 -4.86
N PHE A 625 -6.99 -28.82 -5.01
CA PHE A 625 -8.16 -29.72 -5.13
C PHE A 625 -9.04 -29.66 -3.88
N LYS A 626 -8.43 -29.63 -2.69
CA LYS A 626 -9.14 -29.47 -1.41
C LYS A 626 -9.95 -28.17 -1.40
N HIS A 627 -9.33 -27.05 -1.78
CA HIS A 627 -10.01 -25.77 -1.80
C HIS A 627 -11.21 -25.78 -2.74
N VAL A 628 -11.06 -26.31 -3.96
CA VAL A 628 -12.17 -26.41 -4.93
C VAL A 628 -13.29 -27.28 -4.39
N HIS A 629 -12.98 -28.49 -3.91
CA HIS A 629 -14.00 -29.39 -3.35
C HIS A 629 -14.75 -28.74 -2.17
N GLN A 630 -14.06 -28.05 -1.26
CA GLN A 630 -14.72 -27.34 -0.15
C GLN A 630 -15.65 -26.22 -0.61
N MET A 631 -15.38 -25.60 -1.76
CA MET A 631 -16.17 -24.49 -2.30
C MET A 631 -17.37 -24.97 -3.11
N THR A 632 -17.24 -26.11 -3.80
CA THR A 632 -18.26 -26.61 -4.75
C THR A 632 -19.05 -27.80 -4.25
N ASP A 633 -18.53 -28.53 -3.25
CA ASP A 633 -18.99 -29.86 -2.84
C ASP A 633 -19.08 -30.87 -4.01
N ASP A 634 -18.30 -30.65 -5.07
CA ASP A 634 -18.37 -31.47 -6.29
C ASP A 634 -17.72 -32.85 -6.04
N PRO A 635 -18.49 -33.96 -6.13
CA PRO A 635 -17.96 -35.31 -5.94
C PRO A 635 -16.98 -35.72 -7.05
N GLY A 636 -17.09 -35.14 -8.24
CA GLY A 636 -16.17 -35.38 -9.35
C GLY A 636 -14.77 -34.84 -9.07
N VAL A 637 -14.65 -33.67 -8.45
CA VAL A 637 -13.36 -33.12 -8.00
C VAL A 637 -12.70 -34.06 -6.98
N ARG A 638 -13.48 -34.51 -6.00
CA ARG A 638 -13.01 -35.48 -5.00
C ARG A 638 -12.55 -36.78 -5.66
N GLN A 639 -13.32 -37.32 -6.60
CA GLN A 639 -12.99 -38.57 -7.27
C GLN A 639 -11.71 -38.47 -8.11
N LYS A 640 -11.52 -37.36 -8.84
CA LYS A 640 -10.29 -37.08 -9.60
C LYS A 640 -9.06 -37.01 -8.70
N PHE A 641 -9.18 -36.35 -7.54
CA PHE A 641 -8.10 -36.31 -6.55
C PHE A 641 -7.76 -37.71 -6.02
N LEU A 642 -8.79 -38.49 -5.65
CA LEU A 642 -8.59 -39.84 -5.11
C LEU A 642 -7.89 -40.76 -6.12
N ASP A 643 -8.34 -40.77 -7.38
CA ASP A 643 -7.66 -41.55 -8.45
C ASP A 643 -6.21 -41.12 -8.62
N LEU A 644 -5.92 -39.81 -8.55
CA LEU A 644 -4.57 -39.28 -8.64
C LEU A 644 -3.65 -39.75 -7.50
N VAL A 645 -4.12 -39.78 -6.25
CA VAL A 645 -3.29 -40.15 -5.08
C VAL A 645 -3.20 -41.65 -4.83
N THR A 646 -4.12 -42.44 -5.40
CA THR A 646 -4.05 -43.91 -5.33
C THR A 646 -3.06 -44.53 -6.30
N ARG A 647 -2.66 -43.76 -7.33
CA ARG A 647 -1.60 -44.11 -8.28
C ARG A 647 -0.26 -43.65 -7.74
#